data_AF-A0A9D9S053-F1
#
_entry.id   AF-A0A9D9S053-F1
#
_cell.length_a   1.000
_cell.length_b   1.000
_cell.length_c   1.000
_cell.angle_alpha   90.00
_cell.angle_beta   90.00
_cell.angle_gamma   90.00
#
_symmetry.space_group_name_H-M   'P 1'
#
loop_
_entity.id
_entity.type
_entity.pdbx_description
1 polymer ?
#
loop_
_entity_poly.entity_id
_entity_poly.type
_entity_poly.pdbx_seq_one_letter_code
_entity_poly.pdbx_strand_id
1 'polypeptide(L)'
;GALGLRKFPNPRFDAAKWQALNGGNASWAGFNATKAAATGIESDTRVSKLADASVEPPFLIGTSCGSCHIAFDPLNPPADPAHPKWENIKGLIGNQYTRMSELLGSGMPKSALEYQMFAHARPGVTDTSAISHDQINNPGTINALINVAQRPVFKGEVINKWRKASTCGAEKDEDKCWCEPGRSGKCWLKSTRDDDTTTVFLGGQKVALPGVHHILKGGEDSTGAHEAIQRVYFNIGSCSEQCWVNHFSDMRQVDPEQRGFGQTSFNVGQCRRDCPNFRAVEDRLQNVLDFFASAESDETNLQAARANKKGGAYALADLTADLEKEFGKGAVGRGQAVFADNCARCHSSIPESTSGAFKNRDFAAPNDAHPRKVRADFLSNELSTPVTEVGTFRCRSLHSNHKAGHLYMEYASDTLRKQQVVADIPERAELKDGGRGYMRNISLVNAWATAPFMHNNAIGPEICGKPANADNDFHRARYVGPDGKLLAAQPDCLRYDPTVEGRFELYKRSMHELLNPKERGSKRTLTNADLIIDVGIRPLDGKTEKPLGGFGQVRIPAGASAGFLNGLQHKQLVGDLFLAKRHPDKLEAAGKKAQLATLQAMADDILKNPARFVDILREKRDFLSANYETCTQEIENEGHRFGEDLSEADKKALTAFLATM
;
A
#
# COMPACT_ATOMS: atom_id res chain seq x y z
N GLY A 1 2.80 24.02 8.48
CA GLY A 1 2.50 22.86 9.35
C GLY A 1 2.17 21.64 8.50
N ALA A 2 1.99 20.47 9.09
CA ALA A 2 1.54 19.26 8.38
C ALA A 2 0.08 18.96 8.75
N LEU A 3 -0.73 18.57 7.76
CA LEU A 3 -2.13 18.19 7.99
C LEU A 3 -2.25 16.69 8.27
N GLY A 4 -3.23 16.34 9.11
CA GLY A 4 -3.45 14.95 9.52
C GLY A 4 -2.47 14.40 10.56
N LEU A 5 -1.51 15.20 11.02
CA LEU A 5 -0.57 14.91 12.10
C LEU A 5 -0.81 15.87 13.27
N ARG A 6 -0.83 15.36 14.51
CA ARG A 6 -1.00 16.18 15.72
C ARG A 6 0.08 15.85 16.75
N LYS A 7 0.68 16.88 17.32
CA LYS A 7 1.62 16.76 18.44
C LYS A 7 0.85 16.71 19.75
N PHE A 8 1.21 15.77 20.61
CA PHE A 8 0.69 15.64 21.97
C PHE A 8 1.86 15.69 22.93
N PRO A 9 1.75 16.37 24.09
CA PRO A 9 2.74 16.24 25.16
C PRO A 9 2.95 14.76 25.50
N ASN A 10 4.19 14.33 25.59
CA ASN A 10 4.48 12.97 26.03
C ASN A 10 4.45 12.91 27.56
N PRO A 11 3.50 12.18 28.19
CA PRO A 11 3.42 12.11 29.65
C PRO A 11 4.62 11.39 30.29
N ARG A 12 5.42 10.66 29.50
CA ARG A 12 6.65 9.98 29.94
C ARG A 12 7.91 10.82 29.73
N PHE A 13 7.78 12.06 29.24
CA PHE A 13 8.93 12.93 28.99
C PHE A 13 9.67 13.33 30.26
N ASP A 14 11.00 13.17 30.24
CA ASP A 14 11.92 13.63 31.29
C ASP A 14 12.84 14.71 30.72
N ALA A 15 12.58 15.96 31.10
CA ALA A 15 13.33 17.11 30.61
C ALA A 15 14.82 17.06 30.99
N ALA A 16 15.16 16.57 32.19
CA ALA A 16 16.55 16.52 32.64
C ALA A 16 17.36 15.51 31.81
N LYS A 17 16.79 14.32 31.56
CA LYS A 17 17.41 13.32 30.67
C LYS A 17 17.53 13.83 29.24
N TRP A 18 16.50 14.51 28.73
CA TRP A 18 16.52 15.06 27.39
C TRP A 18 17.60 16.14 27.23
N GLN A 19 17.74 17.04 28.20
CA GLN A 19 18.79 18.06 28.21
C GLN A 19 20.18 17.44 28.30
N ALA A 20 20.37 16.45 29.17
CA ALA A 20 21.63 15.73 29.30
C ALA A 20 22.03 15.05 27.97
N LEU A 21 21.05 14.52 27.24
CA LEU A 21 21.29 13.88 25.94
C LEU A 21 21.57 14.89 24.82
N ASN A 22 20.78 15.96 24.72
CA ASN A 22 20.75 16.83 23.54
C ASN A 22 21.44 18.19 23.70
N GLY A 23 21.91 18.52 24.91
CA GLY A 23 22.45 19.85 25.22
C GLY A 23 21.38 20.95 25.31
N GLY A 24 20.09 20.57 25.39
CA GLY A 24 18.96 21.49 25.49
C GLY A 24 17.62 20.87 25.08
N ASN A 25 16.51 21.55 25.38
CA ASN A 25 15.16 21.03 25.11
C ASN A 25 14.71 21.12 23.64
N ALA A 26 15.36 21.97 22.83
CA ALA A 26 14.98 22.19 21.43
C ALA A 26 15.83 21.39 20.43
N SER A 27 16.83 20.64 20.90
CA SER A 27 17.74 19.87 20.07
C SER A 27 17.33 18.40 20.02
N TRP A 28 17.53 17.78 18.85
CA TRP A 28 17.39 16.34 18.60
C TRP A 28 18.75 15.68 18.28
N ALA A 29 19.84 16.45 18.35
CA ALA A 29 21.15 16.02 17.88
C ALA A 29 21.66 14.79 18.63
N GLY A 30 21.57 14.77 19.96
CA GLY A 30 21.98 13.62 20.76
C GLY A 30 21.04 12.43 20.63
N PHE A 31 19.76 12.69 20.37
CA PHE A 31 18.76 11.66 20.10
C PHE A 31 19.04 10.93 18.78
N ASN A 32 19.39 11.68 17.74
CA ASN A 32 19.69 11.17 16.40
C ASN A 32 21.14 10.67 16.24
N ALA A 33 22.06 11.09 17.12
CA ALA A 33 23.46 10.71 17.04
C ALA A 33 23.65 9.20 17.14
N THR A 34 24.46 8.66 16.24
CA THR A 34 24.90 7.27 16.31
C THR A 34 25.77 7.05 17.55
N LYS A 35 25.78 5.82 18.07
CA LYS A 35 26.49 5.50 19.31
C LYS A 35 27.97 5.19 19.13
N ALA A 36 28.41 4.92 17.90
CA ALA A 36 29.80 4.57 17.60
C ALA A 36 30.85 5.55 18.13
N ALA A 37 30.61 6.87 18.03
CA ALA A 37 31.58 7.85 18.54
C ALA A 37 31.76 7.77 20.07
N ALA A 38 30.70 7.41 20.79
CA ALA A 38 30.72 7.28 22.25
C ALA A 38 31.27 5.93 22.71
N THR A 39 30.91 4.84 22.02
CA THR A 39 31.27 3.47 22.42
C THR A 39 32.59 2.99 21.81
N GLY A 40 32.97 3.52 20.64
CA GLY A 40 34.07 3.01 19.83
C GLY A 40 33.75 1.69 19.14
N ILE A 41 32.50 1.23 19.18
CA ILE A 41 32.05 -0.05 18.63
C ILE A 41 31.52 0.16 17.21
N GLU A 42 31.90 -0.69 16.27
CA GLU A 42 31.52 -0.57 14.85
C GLU A 42 30.02 -0.78 14.61
N SER A 43 29.39 -1.76 15.26
CA SER A 43 27.95 -2.05 15.11
C SER A 43 27.07 -0.87 15.53
N ASP A 44 27.53 -0.08 16.51
CA ASP A 44 26.88 1.12 17.02
C ASP A 44 26.86 2.29 16.02
N THR A 45 27.48 2.16 14.85
CA THR A 45 27.32 3.11 13.74
C THR A 45 25.89 3.10 13.18
N ARG A 46 25.14 2.03 13.44
CA ARG A 46 23.76 1.80 12.98
C ARG A 46 22.71 2.00 14.07
N VAL A 47 23.10 2.38 15.29
CA VAL A 47 22.19 2.50 16.44
C VAL A 47 22.18 3.94 16.95
N SER A 48 20.99 4.47 17.18
CA SER A 48 20.74 5.78 17.82
C SER A 48 19.74 5.63 18.97
N LYS A 49 19.48 6.71 19.75
CA LYS A 49 18.46 6.66 20.82
C LYS A 49 17.03 6.56 20.31
N LEU A 50 16.81 6.78 19.00
CA LEU A 50 15.54 6.48 18.37
C LEU A 50 15.17 4.99 18.48
N ALA A 51 16.16 4.09 18.51
CA ALA A 51 15.92 2.65 18.46
C ALA A 51 15.68 1.98 19.82
N ASP A 52 16.17 2.55 20.93
CA ASP A 52 16.12 1.90 22.25
C ASP A 52 15.04 2.45 23.21
N ALA A 53 14.37 3.55 22.83
CA ALA A 53 13.33 4.24 23.60
C ALA A 53 13.70 4.57 25.07
N SER A 54 14.99 4.55 25.43
CA SER A 54 15.46 4.78 26.80
C SER A 54 15.32 6.25 27.25
N VAL A 55 15.13 7.16 26.30
CA VAL A 55 14.80 8.56 26.52
C VAL A 55 13.58 8.90 25.68
N GLU A 56 12.50 9.28 26.36
CA GLU A 56 11.22 9.60 25.74
C GLU A 56 11.26 11.00 25.09
N PRO A 57 10.73 11.20 23.87
CA PRO A 57 10.69 12.51 23.23
C PRO A 57 9.69 13.45 23.92
N PRO A 58 9.84 14.79 23.79
CA PRO A 58 8.95 15.77 24.41
C PRO A 58 7.49 15.69 23.93
N PHE A 59 7.26 15.12 22.74
CA PHE A 59 5.93 14.96 22.18
C PHE A 59 5.78 13.63 21.45
N LEU A 60 4.56 13.11 21.47
CA LEU A 60 4.09 12.02 20.62
C LEU A 60 3.38 12.59 19.39
N ILE A 61 3.42 11.85 18.28
CA ILE A 61 2.72 12.20 17.04
C ILE A 61 1.53 11.27 16.86
N GLY A 62 0.33 11.83 16.87
CA GLY A 62 -0.87 11.13 16.43
C GLY A 62 -1.11 11.35 14.95
N THR A 63 -1.43 10.26 14.25
CA THR A 63 -1.69 10.24 12.82
C THR A 63 -3.18 9.98 12.57
N SER A 64 -3.74 10.60 11.53
CA SER A 64 -5.10 10.37 11.06
C SER A 64 -5.07 10.03 9.56
N CYS A 65 -6.19 9.54 8.99
CA CYS A 65 -6.29 9.30 7.54
C CYS A 65 -5.85 10.52 6.71
N GLY A 66 -6.04 11.72 7.24
CA GLY A 66 -5.65 12.97 6.58
C GLY A 66 -4.16 13.06 6.23
N SER A 67 -3.25 12.38 6.95
CA SER A 67 -1.81 12.40 6.62
C SER A 67 -1.51 11.78 5.25
N CYS A 68 -2.38 10.86 4.81
CA CYS A 68 -2.27 10.19 3.52
C CYS A 68 -3.24 10.78 2.49
N HIS A 69 -4.43 11.23 2.88
CA HIS A 69 -5.48 11.59 1.91
C HIS A 69 -5.60 13.08 1.59
N ILE A 70 -5.10 13.98 2.46
CA ILE A 70 -5.15 15.43 2.25
C ILE A 70 -4.05 15.85 1.27
N ALA A 71 -4.43 16.55 0.20
CA ALA A 71 -3.51 17.14 -0.78
C ALA A 71 -4.11 18.40 -1.42
N PHE A 72 -3.42 18.98 -2.39
CA PHE A 72 -3.93 20.12 -3.15
C PHE A 72 -5.17 19.77 -3.96
N ASP A 73 -6.18 20.63 -3.88
CA ASP A 73 -7.44 20.50 -4.62
C ASP A 73 -7.18 20.69 -6.14
N PRO A 74 -7.48 19.70 -6.99
CA PRO A 74 -7.38 19.83 -8.44
C PRO A 74 -8.28 20.94 -9.03
N LEU A 75 -9.39 21.31 -8.36
CA LEU A 75 -10.29 22.37 -8.82
C LEU A 75 -9.82 23.77 -8.42
N ASN A 76 -8.93 23.86 -7.44
CA ASN A 76 -8.40 25.13 -6.94
C ASN A 76 -6.94 24.97 -6.48
N PRO A 77 -6.02 24.61 -7.40
CA PRO A 77 -4.62 24.37 -7.01
C PRO A 77 -3.97 25.66 -6.52
N PRO A 78 -3.03 25.58 -5.56
CA PRO A 78 -2.38 26.77 -5.03
C PRO A 78 -1.47 27.42 -6.08
N ALA A 79 -1.47 28.75 -6.14
CA ALA A 79 -0.50 29.50 -6.96
C ALA A 79 0.95 29.30 -6.46
N ASP A 80 1.12 29.20 -5.13
CA ASP A 80 2.38 28.83 -4.49
C ASP A 80 2.17 27.57 -3.63
N PRO A 81 2.63 26.39 -4.10
CA PRO A 81 2.53 25.15 -3.33
C PRO A 81 3.27 25.15 -2.00
N ALA A 82 4.21 26.07 -1.77
CA ALA A 82 4.88 26.23 -0.48
C ALA A 82 4.02 27.00 0.54
N HIS A 83 3.07 27.82 0.06
CA HIS A 83 2.18 28.63 0.89
C HIS A 83 0.70 28.48 0.46
N PRO A 84 0.13 27.26 0.50
CA PRO A 84 -1.25 27.02 0.14
C PRO A 84 -2.22 27.65 1.14
N LYS A 85 -3.39 28.08 0.66
CA LYS A 85 -4.52 28.47 1.51
C LYS A 85 -5.42 27.26 1.77
N TRP A 86 -6.30 27.36 2.77
CA TRP A 86 -7.27 26.29 3.08
C TRP A 86 -8.19 25.94 1.91
N GLU A 87 -8.60 26.94 1.13
CA GLU A 87 -9.39 26.76 -0.10
C GLU A 87 -8.66 25.95 -1.19
N ASN A 88 -7.33 25.77 -1.07
CA ASN A 88 -6.53 24.98 -2.02
C ASN A 88 -6.36 23.52 -1.60
N ILE A 89 -7.05 23.07 -0.54
CA ILE A 89 -6.83 21.76 0.08
C ILE A 89 -8.09 20.91 -0.03
N LYS A 90 -7.94 19.67 -0.51
CA LYS A 90 -8.98 18.65 -0.55
C LYS A 90 -8.55 17.44 0.30
N GLY A 91 -9.44 16.97 1.17
CA GLY A 91 -9.15 16.00 2.21
C GLY A 91 -9.23 14.53 1.81
N LEU A 92 -9.84 14.23 0.65
CA LEU A 92 -10.15 12.87 0.21
C LEU A 92 -9.51 12.49 -1.14
N ILE A 93 -8.66 13.35 -1.71
CA ILE A 93 -8.09 13.15 -3.05
C ILE A 93 -7.06 12.00 -3.13
N GLY A 94 -6.52 11.57 -1.98
CA GLY A 94 -5.41 10.62 -1.92
C GLY A 94 -4.10 11.33 -2.32
N ASN A 95 -3.22 11.60 -1.36
CA ASN A 95 -2.08 12.48 -1.60
C ASN A 95 -1.07 11.84 -2.55
N GLN A 96 -1.01 12.32 -3.80
CA GLN A 96 -0.04 11.83 -4.79
C GLN A 96 1.39 12.31 -4.51
N TYR A 97 1.55 13.36 -3.68
CA TYR A 97 2.82 14.02 -3.39
C TYR A 97 3.53 13.43 -2.18
N THR A 98 2.82 12.68 -1.34
CA THR A 98 3.38 12.18 -0.08
C THR A 98 4.50 11.18 -0.32
N ARG A 99 5.52 11.21 0.54
CA ARG A 99 6.65 10.28 0.52
C ARG A 99 6.63 9.44 1.80
N MET A 100 5.59 8.62 1.95
CA MET A 100 5.37 7.81 3.16
C MET A 100 6.54 6.87 3.47
N SER A 101 7.16 6.28 2.45
CA SER A 101 8.36 5.45 2.62
C SER A 101 9.51 6.16 3.33
N GLU A 102 9.70 7.46 3.09
CA GLU A 102 10.76 8.25 3.76
C GLU A 102 10.38 8.58 5.21
N LEU A 103 9.08 8.70 5.50
CA LEU A 103 8.59 8.84 6.87
C LEU A 103 8.79 7.53 7.65
N LEU A 104 8.47 6.38 7.03
CA LEU A 104 8.63 5.05 7.64
C LEU A 104 10.10 4.67 7.85
N GLY A 105 10.98 5.00 6.89
CA GLY A 105 12.41 4.76 7.00
C GLY A 105 13.17 5.84 7.80
N SER A 106 12.48 6.87 8.30
CA SER A 106 13.13 8.00 8.96
C SER A 106 13.91 7.57 10.20
N GLY A 107 15.18 7.95 10.26
CA GLY A 107 16.08 7.59 11.35
C GLY A 107 16.63 6.15 11.31
N MET A 108 16.23 5.34 10.32
CA MET A 108 16.87 4.05 10.06
C MET A 108 18.17 4.23 9.26
N PRO A 109 19.23 3.46 9.54
CA PRO A 109 20.42 3.42 8.70
C PRO A 109 20.07 2.93 7.30
N LYS A 110 20.62 3.57 6.26
CA LYS A 110 20.44 3.11 4.87
C LYS A 110 20.92 1.67 4.64
N SER A 111 21.84 1.19 5.47
CA SER A 111 22.34 -0.19 5.41
C SER A 111 21.46 -1.22 6.12
N ALA A 112 20.37 -0.80 6.78
CA ALA A 112 19.44 -1.70 7.44
C ALA A 112 18.52 -2.42 6.43
N LEU A 113 18.13 -3.65 6.77
CA LEU A 113 17.23 -4.47 5.97
C LEU A 113 15.87 -3.78 5.76
N GLU A 114 15.29 -3.24 6.82
CA GLU A 114 14.02 -2.52 6.81
C GLU A 114 14.04 -1.34 5.85
N TYR A 115 15.12 -0.55 5.89
CA TYR A 115 15.27 0.60 5.00
C TYR A 115 15.29 0.12 3.54
N GLN A 116 16.14 -0.86 3.22
CA GLN A 116 16.30 -1.35 1.86
C GLN A 116 15.06 -2.07 1.30
N MET A 117 14.17 -2.56 2.17
CA MET A 117 12.91 -3.18 1.77
C MET A 117 11.76 -2.16 1.61
N PHE A 118 11.65 -1.17 2.49
CA PHE A 118 10.43 -0.35 2.60
C PHE A 118 10.62 1.11 2.21
N ALA A 119 11.84 1.64 2.29
CA ALA A 119 12.13 3.03 1.97
C ALA A 119 12.40 3.22 0.48
N HIS A 120 11.59 2.62 -0.41
CA HIS A 120 11.81 2.70 -1.87
C HIS A 120 10.53 2.96 -2.69
N ALA A 121 9.37 3.19 -2.09
CA ALA A 121 8.15 3.44 -2.84
C ALA A 121 8.19 4.74 -3.64
N ARG A 122 7.38 4.81 -4.71
CA ARG A 122 7.17 6.06 -5.47
C ARG A 122 6.34 7.05 -4.62
N PRO A 123 6.40 8.35 -4.92
CA PRO A 123 5.48 9.30 -4.30
C PRO A 123 4.02 8.88 -4.48
N GLY A 124 3.22 9.09 -3.44
CA GLY A 124 1.82 8.65 -3.40
C GLY A 124 1.63 7.15 -3.21
N VAL A 125 2.70 6.38 -3.00
CA VAL A 125 2.69 4.92 -2.81
C VAL A 125 3.29 4.57 -1.45
N THR A 126 2.76 3.53 -0.82
CA THR A 126 3.32 2.93 0.41
C THR A 126 3.33 1.42 0.24
N ASP A 127 4.44 0.75 0.59
CA ASP A 127 4.40 -0.69 0.80
C ASP A 127 3.86 -0.97 2.20
N THR A 128 2.63 -1.48 2.28
CA THR A 128 1.98 -1.79 3.56
C THR A 128 2.62 -2.97 4.29
N SER A 129 3.43 -3.78 3.60
CA SER A 129 4.23 -4.84 4.22
C SER A 129 5.35 -4.29 5.10
N ALA A 130 5.61 -2.98 5.10
CA ALA A 130 6.46 -2.31 6.08
C ALA A 130 5.94 -2.43 7.54
N ILE A 131 4.65 -2.72 7.72
CA ILE A 131 4.01 -2.83 9.03
C ILE A 131 3.60 -4.29 9.25
N SER A 132 2.72 -4.82 8.40
CA SER A 132 2.25 -6.19 8.47
C SER A 132 3.04 -7.07 7.51
N HIS A 133 4.31 -7.30 7.83
CA HIS A 133 5.24 -7.97 6.92
C HIS A 133 4.82 -9.43 6.66
N ASP A 134 4.56 -9.74 5.39
CA ASP A 134 4.16 -11.05 4.90
C ASP A 134 5.15 -11.63 3.88
N GLN A 135 6.35 -11.07 3.81
CA GLN A 135 7.37 -11.38 2.80
C GLN A 135 6.88 -11.21 1.37
N ILE A 136 5.99 -10.25 1.10
CA ILE A 136 5.51 -9.95 -0.24
C ILE A 136 5.67 -8.46 -0.52
N ASN A 137 6.29 -8.14 -1.66
CA ASN A 137 6.41 -6.77 -2.14
C ASN A 137 5.04 -6.26 -2.57
N ASN A 138 4.49 -5.35 -1.76
CA ASN A 138 3.08 -4.99 -1.81
C ASN A 138 2.85 -3.46 -1.90
N PRO A 139 3.45 -2.76 -2.89
CA PRO A 139 3.28 -1.33 -3.04
C PRO A 139 1.83 -0.97 -3.40
N GLY A 140 1.23 -0.04 -2.66
CA GLY A 140 -0.13 0.46 -2.88
C GLY A 140 -0.18 1.99 -2.92
N THR A 141 -0.83 2.56 -3.93
CA THR A 141 -1.16 3.99 -3.96
C THR A 141 -2.08 4.33 -2.81
N ILE A 142 -1.99 5.55 -2.29
CA ILE A 142 -3.07 6.07 -1.45
C ILE A 142 -4.35 6.18 -2.30
N ASN A 143 -5.40 5.47 -1.89
CA ASN A 143 -6.66 5.48 -2.62
C ASN A 143 -7.29 6.88 -2.60
N ALA A 144 -7.71 7.36 -3.76
CA ALA A 144 -8.62 8.50 -3.81
C ALA A 144 -10.01 8.03 -3.33
N LEU A 145 -10.61 8.77 -2.41
CA LEU A 145 -11.94 8.52 -1.88
C LEU A 145 -12.90 9.47 -2.58
N ILE A 146 -13.26 9.11 -3.80
CA ILE A 146 -14.09 9.91 -4.70
C ILE A 146 -15.48 9.30 -4.76
N ASN A 147 -16.53 10.13 -4.86
CA ASN A 147 -17.94 9.73 -5.05
C ASN A 147 -18.34 8.49 -4.21
N VAL A 148 -17.94 8.43 -2.93
CA VAL A 148 -18.09 7.20 -2.13
C VAL A 148 -19.55 6.78 -2.01
N ALA A 149 -20.48 7.74 -2.04
CA ALA A 149 -21.92 7.51 -2.09
C ALA A 149 -22.41 6.69 -3.30
N GLN A 150 -21.68 6.70 -4.42
CA GLN A 150 -22.00 5.98 -5.67
C GLN A 150 -21.16 4.71 -5.84
N ARG A 151 -20.23 4.45 -4.91
CA ARG A 151 -19.36 3.28 -4.97
C ARG A 151 -20.20 2.00 -4.90
N PRO A 152 -19.90 0.97 -5.71
CA PRO A 152 -20.60 -0.30 -5.66
C PRO A 152 -20.66 -0.93 -4.26
N VAL A 153 -21.75 -1.67 -4.01
CA VAL A 153 -21.93 -2.54 -2.84
C VAL A 153 -22.17 -3.98 -3.28
N PHE A 154 -21.71 -4.92 -2.45
CA PHE A 154 -21.70 -6.35 -2.73
C PHE A 154 -22.68 -7.06 -1.79
N LYS A 155 -23.70 -7.69 -2.37
CA LYS A 155 -24.74 -8.44 -1.65
C LYS A 155 -24.32 -9.90 -1.50
N GLY A 156 -24.77 -10.55 -0.41
CA GLY A 156 -24.52 -11.98 -0.20
C GLY A 156 -23.08 -12.32 0.22
N GLU A 157 -22.30 -11.31 0.63
CA GLU A 157 -20.94 -11.50 1.11
C GLU A 157 -20.99 -12.20 2.47
N VAL A 158 -20.48 -13.43 2.58
CA VAL A 158 -20.50 -14.20 3.83
C VAL A 158 -19.42 -13.67 4.76
N ILE A 159 -19.83 -12.98 5.81
CA ILE A 159 -18.96 -12.20 6.69
C ILE A 159 -19.13 -12.65 8.15
N ASN A 160 -18.02 -13.13 8.73
CA ASN A 160 -17.86 -13.28 10.18
C ASN A 160 -17.28 -11.99 10.78
N LYS A 161 -18.12 -11.20 11.46
CA LYS A 161 -17.68 -9.94 12.10
C LYS A 161 -18.47 -9.59 13.35
N TRP A 162 -17.92 -8.63 14.10
CA TRP A 162 -18.54 -8.01 15.27
C TRP A 162 -19.59 -6.99 14.85
N ARG A 163 -20.83 -7.14 15.31
CA ARG A 163 -21.94 -6.21 15.06
C ARG A 163 -22.45 -5.63 16.38
N LYS A 164 -22.82 -4.35 16.38
CA LYS A 164 -23.40 -3.69 17.57
C LYS A 164 -24.65 -4.44 18.03
N ALA A 165 -24.78 -4.64 19.33
CA ALA A 165 -25.88 -5.31 20.01
C ALA A 165 -26.18 -4.59 21.34
N SER A 166 -27.40 -4.76 21.86
CA SER A 166 -27.80 -4.16 23.14
C SER A 166 -27.43 -5.03 24.36
N THR A 167 -27.18 -6.31 24.16
CA THR A 167 -26.85 -7.28 25.21
C THR A 167 -26.14 -8.48 24.61
N CYS A 168 -25.32 -9.18 25.40
CA CYS A 168 -24.82 -10.51 25.07
C CYS A 168 -25.81 -11.64 25.35
N GLY A 169 -26.93 -11.34 26.01
CA GLY A 169 -27.92 -12.35 26.38
C GLY A 169 -27.30 -13.45 27.22
N ALA A 170 -27.35 -14.69 26.73
CA ALA A 170 -26.76 -15.86 27.38
C ALA A 170 -25.30 -16.13 26.98
N GLU A 171 -24.77 -15.45 25.97
CA GLU A 171 -23.37 -15.62 25.53
C GLU A 171 -22.42 -15.05 26.58
N LYS A 172 -21.46 -15.87 27.02
CA LYS A 172 -20.45 -15.54 28.04
C LYS A 172 -19.03 -15.58 27.48
N ASP A 173 -18.85 -16.14 26.29
CA ASP A 173 -17.58 -16.19 25.59
C ASP A 173 -17.23 -14.80 25.05
N GLU A 174 -16.21 -14.16 25.63
CA GLU A 174 -15.78 -12.82 25.24
C GLU A 174 -15.21 -12.73 23.82
N ASP A 175 -14.93 -13.88 23.18
CA ASP A 175 -14.53 -13.94 21.76
C ASP A 175 -15.74 -14.00 20.81
N LYS A 176 -16.94 -14.16 21.36
CA LYS A 176 -18.21 -14.16 20.62
C LYS A 176 -19.10 -12.98 20.96
N CYS A 177 -19.10 -12.53 22.22
CA CYS A 177 -19.82 -11.34 22.61
C CYS A 177 -19.11 -10.56 23.72
N TRP A 178 -19.10 -9.24 23.60
CA TRP A 178 -18.53 -8.38 24.63
C TRP A 178 -19.36 -7.13 24.86
N CYS A 179 -19.58 -6.76 26.11
CA CYS A 179 -20.26 -5.52 26.54
C CYS A 179 -19.27 -4.59 27.25
N GLU A 180 -19.34 -3.29 26.98
CA GLU A 180 -18.49 -2.32 27.66
C GLU A 180 -18.87 -2.20 29.15
N PRO A 181 -17.93 -2.43 30.08
CA PRO A 181 -18.21 -2.31 31.52
C PRO A 181 -18.77 -0.93 31.88
N GLY A 182 -19.86 -0.91 32.65
CA GLY A 182 -20.51 0.33 33.08
C GLY A 182 -21.32 1.05 32.00
N ARG A 183 -21.51 0.46 30.81
CA ARG A 183 -22.33 1.02 29.72
C ARG A 183 -23.47 0.07 29.34
N SER A 184 -24.68 0.39 29.79
CA SER A 184 -25.88 -0.36 29.39
C SER A 184 -26.14 -0.21 27.88
N GLY A 185 -26.49 -1.30 27.20
CA GLY A 185 -26.85 -1.28 25.78
C GLY A 185 -25.66 -1.21 24.81
N LYS A 186 -24.41 -1.23 25.29
CA LYS A 186 -23.20 -1.08 24.47
C LYS A 186 -22.44 -2.40 24.38
N CYS A 187 -22.95 -3.30 23.54
CA CYS A 187 -22.37 -4.62 23.32
C CYS A 187 -22.08 -4.87 21.83
N TRP A 188 -21.30 -5.89 21.56
CA TRP A 188 -21.01 -6.36 20.21
C TRP A 188 -21.07 -7.87 20.18
N LEU A 189 -21.78 -8.41 19.20
CA LEU A 189 -21.93 -9.85 18.96
C LEU A 189 -21.22 -10.20 17.66
N LYS A 190 -20.33 -11.18 17.71
CA LYS A 190 -19.67 -11.75 16.54
C LYS A 190 -20.59 -12.81 15.92
N SER A 191 -20.81 -12.71 14.62
CA SER A 191 -21.64 -13.68 13.90
C SER A 191 -21.27 -13.77 12.42
N THR A 192 -21.56 -14.90 11.80
CA THR A 192 -21.46 -15.09 10.34
C THR A 192 -22.82 -14.84 9.71
N ARG A 193 -22.87 -13.90 8.76
CA ARG A 193 -24.09 -13.50 8.02
C ARG A 193 -23.75 -13.10 6.59
N ASP A 194 -24.75 -13.01 5.72
CA ASP A 194 -24.63 -12.62 4.31
C ASP A 194 -25.58 -11.47 3.90
N ASP A 195 -26.26 -10.88 4.88
CA ASP A 195 -27.30 -9.86 4.74
C ASP A 195 -26.87 -8.48 5.29
N ASP A 196 -25.56 -8.23 5.41
CA ASP A 196 -25.05 -6.94 5.85
C ASP A 196 -25.46 -5.79 4.90
N THR A 197 -25.66 -4.62 5.49
CA THR A 197 -26.02 -3.38 4.77
C THR A 197 -25.03 -2.27 5.09
N THR A 198 -24.79 -1.37 4.14
CA THR A 198 -23.96 -0.18 4.35
C THR A 198 -24.86 1.04 4.56
N THR A 199 -24.77 1.68 5.72
CA THR A 199 -25.46 2.95 5.96
C THR A 199 -24.59 4.12 5.48
N VAL A 200 -25.17 5.00 4.67
CA VAL A 200 -24.59 6.29 4.26
C VAL A 200 -25.58 7.41 4.49
N PHE A 201 -25.09 8.62 4.79
CA PHE A 201 -25.92 9.80 4.93
C PHE A 201 -25.79 10.69 3.69
N LEU A 202 -26.88 10.80 2.92
CA LEU A 202 -26.95 11.57 1.68
C LEU A 202 -27.86 12.78 1.90
N GLY A 203 -27.29 13.99 1.90
CA GLY A 203 -28.07 15.23 2.07
C GLY A 203 -28.86 15.27 3.39
N GLY A 204 -28.31 14.70 4.46
CA GLY A 204 -28.98 14.60 5.77
C GLY A 204 -29.98 13.45 5.90
N GLN A 205 -30.21 12.68 4.83
CA GLN A 205 -31.05 11.49 4.86
C GLN A 205 -30.21 10.23 5.03
N LYS A 206 -30.64 9.35 5.94
CA LYS A 206 -30.02 8.04 6.15
C LYS A 206 -30.49 7.07 5.07
N VAL A 207 -29.56 6.50 4.32
CA VAL A 207 -29.82 5.50 3.28
C VAL A 207 -29.09 4.20 3.64
N ALA A 208 -29.81 3.08 3.59
CA ALA A 208 -29.25 1.74 3.80
C ALA A 208 -29.06 1.05 2.43
N LEU A 209 -27.82 0.94 1.99
CA LEU A 209 -27.45 0.23 0.78
C LEU A 209 -27.40 -1.28 1.06
N PRO A 210 -28.00 -2.11 0.19
CA PRO A 210 -27.99 -3.56 0.36
C PRO A 210 -26.59 -4.12 0.02
N GLY A 211 -25.88 -4.64 1.02
CA GLY A 211 -24.53 -5.16 0.87
C GLY A 211 -23.44 -4.30 1.52
N VAL A 212 -22.19 -4.71 1.31
CA VAL A 212 -20.99 -4.05 1.85
C VAL A 212 -20.16 -3.39 0.75
N HIS A 213 -19.46 -2.30 1.08
CA HIS A 213 -18.41 -1.79 0.21
C HIS A 213 -17.15 -2.64 0.26
N HIS A 214 -16.48 -2.71 -0.88
CA HIS A 214 -15.16 -3.28 -1.06
C HIS A 214 -14.20 -2.11 -1.36
N ILE A 215 -13.55 -1.52 -0.34
CA ILE A 215 -12.80 -0.25 -0.46
C ILE A 215 -11.33 -0.39 -0.92
N LEU A 216 -10.59 -1.40 -0.46
CA LEU A 216 -9.18 -1.60 -0.84
C LEU A 216 -9.05 -2.19 -2.25
N LYS A 217 -7.83 -2.49 -2.71
CA LYS A 217 -7.65 -2.99 -4.09
C LYS A 217 -7.63 -4.52 -4.18
N GLY A 218 -7.08 -5.25 -3.20
CA GLY A 218 -6.91 -6.72 -3.31
C GLY A 218 -8.12 -7.53 -2.81
N GLY A 219 -8.82 -7.07 -1.78
CA GLY A 219 -10.03 -7.71 -1.24
C GLY A 219 -10.13 -7.66 0.29
N GLU A 220 -9.04 -7.26 0.96
CA GLU A 220 -8.79 -7.50 2.38
C GLU A 220 -9.73 -6.79 3.36
N ASP A 221 -10.62 -5.94 2.86
CA ASP A 221 -11.61 -5.18 3.61
C ASP A 221 -13.05 -5.52 3.21
N SER A 222 -13.23 -6.73 2.67
CA SER A 222 -14.53 -7.32 2.26
C SER A 222 -15.53 -7.50 3.40
N THR A 223 -15.22 -7.04 4.61
CA THR A 223 -16.14 -7.02 5.76
C THR A 223 -16.97 -5.74 5.83
N GLY A 224 -16.62 -4.71 5.05
CA GLY A 224 -17.40 -3.49 4.86
C GLY A 224 -16.67 -2.20 5.20
N ALA A 225 -17.33 -1.06 4.92
CA ALA A 225 -16.71 0.26 5.00
C ALA A 225 -16.24 0.65 6.41
N HIS A 226 -16.97 0.27 7.45
CA HIS A 226 -16.58 0.56 8.83
C HIS A 226 -15.31 -0.17 9.22
N GLU A 227 -15.20 -1.44 8.86
CA GLU A 227 -14.05 -2.28 9.12
C GLU A 227 -12.85 -1.83 8.27
N ALA A 228 -13.08 -1.40 7.02
CA ALA A 228 -12.06 -0.75 6.19
C ALA A 228 -11.48 0.51 6.86
N ILE A 229 -12.33 1.40 7.38
CA ILE A 229 -11.92 2.61 8.14
C ILE A 229 -11.15 2.21 9.40
N GLN A 230 -11.69 1.26 10.17
CA GLN A 230 -11.11 0.81 11.42
C GLN A 230 -9.70 0.23 11.21
N ARG A 231 -9.51 -0.59 10.17
CA ARG A 231 -8.19 -1.17 9.83
C ARG A 231 -7.13 -0.10 9.59
N VAL A 232 -7.48 1.05 9.00
CA VAL A 232 -6.51 2.15 8.78
C VAL A 232 -5.99 2.71 10.10
N TYR A 233 -6.82 2.79 11.16
CA TYR A 233 -6.36 3.25 12.48
C TYR A 233 -5.31 2.32 13.08
N PHE A 234 -5.42 1.01 12.85
CA PHE A 234 -4.37 0.06 13.23
C PHE A 234 -3.10 0.24 12.40
N ASN A 235 -3.23 0.37 11.07
CA ASN A 235 -2.08 0.65 10.20
C ASN A 235 -1.31 1.93 10.59
N ILE A 236 -1.94 2.89 11.25
CA ILE A 236 -1.28 4.14 11.70
C ILE A 236 -0.94 4.15 13.19
N GLY A 237 -0.91 2.99 13.85
CA GLY A 237 -0.33 2.83 15.20
C GLY A 237 -1.33 2.78 16.36
N SER A 238 -2.64 2.88 16.11
CA SER A 238 -3.63 2.87 17.20
C SER A 238 -3.61 1.53 17.94
N CYS A 239 -3.55 1.57 19.27
CA CYS A 239 -3.61 0.39 20.14
C CYS A 239 -2.51 -0.67 19.91
N SER A 240 -1.36 -0.29 19.34
CA SER A 240 -0.30 -1.24 18.95
C SER A 240 0.13 -2.17 20.06
N GLU A 241 0.48 -1.62 21.23
CA GLU A 241 0.97 -2.36 22.40
C GLU A 241 -0.10 -3.30 22.98
N GLN A 242 -1.36 -2.87 22.98
CA GLN A 242 -2.47 -3.63 23.56
C GLN A 242 -2.99 -4.73 22.63
N CYS A 243 -2.89 -4.53 21.31
CA CYS A 243 -3.61 -5.33 20.32
C CYS A 243 -2.73 -6.22 19.45
N TRP A 244 -1.74 -5.65 18.77
CA TRP A 244 -1.25 -6.26 17.53
C TRP A 244 0.28 -6.32 17.39
N VAL A 245 1.07 -5.62 18.21
CA VAL A 245 2.53 -5.66 18.10
C VAL A 245 3.11 -7.06 18.32
N ASN A 246 2.47 -7.86 19.16
CA ASN A 246 2.88 -9.24 19.46
C ASN A 246 2.51 -10.25 18.37
N HIS A 247 1.79 -9.79 17.34
CA HIS A 247 1.27 -10.62 16.26
C HIS A 247 2.07 -10.48 14.95
N PHE A 248 3.09 -9.61 14.91
CA PHE A 248 3.94 -9.45 13.74
C PHE A 248 5.04 -10.49 13.62
N SER A 249 5.52 -10.65 12.39
CA SER A 249 6.78 -11.32 12.09
C SER A 249 7.96 -10.35 12.32
N ASP A 250 8.89 -10.71 13.19
CA ASP A 250 10.20 -10.05 13.35
C ASP A 250 11.19 -10.67 12.37
N MET A 251 11.66 -9.91 11.38
CA MET A 251 12.59 -10.40 10.35
C MET A 251 13.89 -10.98 10.90
N ARG A 252 14.29 -10.65 12.14
CA ARG A 252 15.51 -11.20 12.77
C ARG A 252 15.28 -12.51 13.52
N GLN A 253 14.02 -12.86 13.82
CA GLN A 253 13.71 -14.11 14.51
C GLN A 253 13.63 -15.28 13.51
N VAL A 254 14.63 -16.17 13.59
CA VAL A 254 14.78 -17.34 12.70
C VAL A 254 14.44 -18.67 13.38
N ASP A 255 14.22 -18.68 14.69
CA ASP A 255 13.77 -19.87 15.42
C ASP A 255 12.25 -20.03 15.30
N PRO A 256 11.73 -21.12 14.69
CA PRO A 256 10.30 -21.35 14.50
C PRO A 256 9.50 -21.50 15.80
N GLU A 257 10.16 -21.79 16.93
CA GLU A 257 9.49 -21.94 18.23
C GLU A 257 9.31 -20.60 18.96
N GLN A 258 9.92 -19.52 18.46
CA GLN A 258 9.91 -18.22 19.11
C GLN A 258 8.82 -17.31 18.57
N ARG A 259 8.30 -16.45 19.46
CA ARG A 259 7.42 -15.36 19.08
C ARG A 259 8.11 -14.45 18.05
N GLY A 260 7.37 -14.06 17.01
CA GLY A 260 7.89 -13.24 15.93
C GLY A 260 8.49 -14.03 14.76
N PHE A 261 8.53 -15.37 14.82
CA PHE A 261 8.93 -16.14 13.63
C PHE A 261 7.95 -15.97 12.45
N GLY A 262 6.65 -16.08 12.73
CA GLY A 262 5.59 -15.80 11.78
C GLY A 262 4.62 -14.75 12.33
N GLN A 263 3.75 -14.26 11.47
CA GLN A 263 2.60 -13.48 11.92
C GLN A 263 1.51 -14.38 12.52
N THR A 264 0.72 -13.84 13.42
CA THR A 264 -0.51 -14.45 13.93
C THR A 264 -1.67 -13.46 13.81
N SER A 265 -2.91 -13.90 13.97
CA SER A 265 -4.06 -12.99 14.00
C SER A 265 -4.22 -12.30 15.34
N PHE A 266 -4.52 -11.01 15.33
CA PHE A 266 -5.00 -10.33 16.54
C PHE A 266 -6.53 -10.45 16.65
N ASN A 267 -7.03 -10.35 17.88
CA ASN A 267 -8.45 -10.49 18.19
C ASN A 267 -9.11 -9.11 18.36
N VAL A 268 -10.12 -8.80 17.53
CA VAL A 268 -10.83 -7.51 17.60
C VAL A 268 -11.62 -7.37 18.91
N GLY A 269 -12.15 -8.47 19.44
CA GLY A 269 -12.76 -8.53 20.77
C GLY A 269 -11.79 -8.10 21.85
N GLN A 270 -10.59 -8.70 21.91
CA GLN A 270 -9.51 -8.31 22.82
C GLN A 270 -9.18 -6.82 22.69
N CYS A 271 -8.97 -6.32 21.46
CA CYS A 271 -8.72 -4.90 21.22
C CYS A 271 -9.81 -4.00 21.81
N ARG A 272 -11.06 -4.43 21.67
CA ARG A 272 -12.21 -3.72 22.23
C ARG A 272 -12.22 -3.75 23.74
N ARG A 273 -11.79 -4.82 24.40
CA ARG A 273 -11.68 -4.85 25.87
C ARG A 273 -10.54 -3.97 26.37
N ASP A 274 -9.36 -4.16 25.78
CA ASP A 274 -8.10 -3.71 26.37
C ASP A 274 -7.71 -2.30 25.93
N CYS A 275 -8.22 -1.81 24.79
CA CYS A 275 -7.91 -0.47 24.27
C CYS A 275 -9.13 0.47 24.28
N PRO A 276 -9.23 1.41 25.23
CA PRO A 276 -10.28 2.44 25.23
C PRO A 276 -10.32 3.31 23.96
N ASN A 277 -9.16 3.58 23.37
CA ASN A 277 -9.07 4.34 22.12
C ASN A 277 -9.72 3.60 20.95
N PHE A 278 -9.67 2.27 20.93
CA PHE A 278 -10.37 1.47 19.91
C PHE A 278 -11.88 1.67 19.99
N ARG A 279 -12.45 1.63 21.20
CA ARG A 279 -13.89 1.91 21.42
C ARG A 279 -14.27 3.32 20.97
N ALA A 280 -13.40 4.30 21.24
CA ALA A 280 -13.61 5.67 20.78
C ALA A 280 -13.60 5.80 19.25
N VAL A 281 -12.76 5.01 18.55
CA VAL A 281 -12.77 4.91 17.09
C VAL A 281 -14.08 4.26 16.61
N GLU A 282 -14.52 3.15 17.22
CA GLU A 282 -15.76 2.45 16.88
C GLU A 282 -17.03 3.31 17.02
N ASP A 283 -17.04 4.20 18.01
CA ASP A 283 -18.14 5.16 18.21
C ASP A 283 -18.22 6.21 17.09
N ARG A 284 -17.16 6.37 16.28
CA ARG A 284 -17.01 7.42 15.26
C ARG A 284 -16.91 6.91 13.83
N LEU A 285 -16.90 5.60 13.59
CA LEU A 285 -16.75 5.02 12.25
C LEU A 285 -17.81 5.55 11.26
N GLN A 286 -19.06 5.66 11.70
CA GLN A 286 -20.13 6.22 10.86
C GLN A 286 -19.85 7.69 10.51
N ASN A 287 -19.42 8.52 11.47
CA ASN A 287 -19.11 9.93 11.19
C ASN A 287 -17.99 10.08 10.14
N VAL A 288 -17.01 9.17 10.14
CA VAL A 288 -15.94 9.15 9.14
C VAL A 288 -16.49 8.71 7.78
N LEU A 289 -17.33 7.68 7.73
CA LEU A 289 -17.99 7.25 6.50
C LEU A 289 -18.92 8.34 5.93
N ASP A 290 -19.60 9.09 6.78
CA ASP A 290 -20.47 10.20 6.39
C ASP A 290 -19.66 11.36 5.81
N PHE A 291 -18.48 11.64 6.40
CA PHE A 291 -17.51 12.56 5.80
C PHE A 291 -17.05 12.05 4.43
N PHE A 292 -16.79 10.74 4.28
CA PHE A 292 -16.43 10.14 2.99
C PHE A 292 -17.56 10.20 1.96
N ALA A 293 -18.83 10.24 2.37
CA ALA A 293 -19.98 10.40 1.49
C ALA A 293 -20.42 11.87 1.30
N SER A 294 -19.69 12.82 1.91
CA SER A 294 -19.98 14.25 1.82
C SER A 294 -19.49 14.87 0.51
N ALA A 295 -19.77 16.16 0.31
CA ALA A 295 -19.30 16.93 -0.85
C ALA A 295 -17.77 16.94 -0.99
N GLU A 296 -17.04 16.66 0.09
CA GLU A 296 -15.58 16.52 0.06
C GLU A 296 -15.11 15.44 -0.92
N SER A 297 -15.91 14.37 -1.08
CA SER A 297 -15.62 13.26 -1.98
C SER A 297 -16.10 13.49 -3.41
N ASP A 298 -16.90 14.53 -3.66
CA ASP A 298 -17.48 14.75 -4.99
C ASP A 298 -16.34 14.91 -6.02
N GLU A 299 -16.60 14.40 -7.22
CA GLU A 299 -15.71 14.42 -8.38
C GLU A 299 -15.12 15.80 -8.70
N THR A 300 -13.90 15.81 -9.24
CA THR A 300 -13.12 17.00 -9.60
C THR A 300 -12.88 17.00 -11.11
N ASN A 301 -13.92 17.32 -11.87
CA ASN A 301 -13.91 17.28 -13.33
C ASN A 301 -12.90 18.30 -13.92
N LEU A 302 -12.17 17.91 -14.98
CA LEU A 302 -11.22 18.79 -15.67
C LEU A 302 -11.89 20.04 -16.24
N GLN A 303 -13.14 19.91 -16.71
CA GLN A 303 -13.94 21.05 -17.18
C GLN A 303 -14.10 22.10 -16.08
N ALA A 304 -14.48 21.67 -14.86
CA ALA A 304 -14.67 22.58 -13.74
C ALA A 304 -13.34 23.23 -13.32
N ALA A 305 -12.24 22.46 -13.30
CA ALA A 305 -10.90 23.00 -13.00
C ALA A 305 -10.49 24.10 -13.99
N ARG A 306 -10.72 23.89 -15.30
CA ARG A 306 -10.43 24.89 -16.34
C ARG A 306 -11.38 26.09 -16.29
N ALA A 307 -12.65 25.88 -15.95
CA ALA A 307 -13.63 26.95 -15.77
C ALA A 307 -13.20 27.90 -14.63
N ASN A 308 -12.82 27.33 -13.48
CA ASN A 308 -12.32 28.09 -12.33
C ASN A 308 -11.08 28.93 -12.70
N LYS A 309 -10.15 28.34 -13.45
CA LYS A 309 -8.94 29.05 -13.89
C LYS A 309 -9.24 30.21 -14.85
N LYS A 310 -10.21 30.05 -15.75
CA LYS A 310 -10.59 31.08 -16.74
C LYS A 310 -11.44 32.20 -16.13
N GLY A 311 -12.04 32.00 -14.95
CA GLY A 311 -12.87 33.01 -14.28
C GLY A 311 -14.14 33.37 -15.05
N GLY A 312 -14.66 32.47 -15.89
CA GLY A 312 -15.79 32.72 -16.79
C GLY A 312 -16.49 31.44 -17.24
N ALA A 313 -17.50 31.59 -18.11
CA ALA A 313 -18.25 30.46 -18.64
C ALA A 313 -17.34 29.56 -19.50
N TYR A 314 -17.15 28.32 -19.07
CA TYR A 314 -16.46 27.27 -19.81
C TYR A 314 -17.26 25.99 -19.61
N ALA A 315 -18.00 25.57 -20.62
CA ALA A 315 -18.89 24.42 -20.57
C ALA A 315 -18.17 23.15 -21.04
N LEU A 316 -18.87 22.01 -20.94
CA LEU A 316 -18.36 20.74 -21.46
C LEU A 316 -18.07 20.80 -22.96
N ALA A 317 -18.87 21.55 -23.74
CA ALA A 317 -18.63 21.75 -25.17
C ALA A 317 -17.28 22.44 -25.45
N ASP A 318 -16.87 23.39 -24.59
CA ASP A 318 -15.58 24.06 -24.72
C ASP A 318 -14.42 23.12 -24.38
N LEU A 319 -14.58 22.28 -23.33
CA LEU A 319 -13.61 21.22 -23.03
C LEU A 319 -13.47 20.25 -24.21
N THR A 320 -14.59 19.81 -24.77
CA THR A 320 -14.59 18.93 -25.95
C THR A 320 -13.86 19.59 -27.12
N ALA A 321 -14.14 20.86 -27.43
CA ALA A 321 -13.45 21.58 -28.50
C ALA A 321 -11.92 21.69 -28.25
N ASP A 322 -11.52 22.00 -27.02
CA ASP A 322 -10.10 22.07 -26.64
C ASP A 322 -9.41 20.70 -26.78
N LEU A 323 -10.06 19.62 -26.34
CA LEU A 323 -9.55 18.26 -26.47
C LEU A 323 -9.49 17.81 -27.93
N GLU A 324 -10.50 18.11 -28.74
CA GLU A 324 -10.50 17.75 -30.16
C GLU A 324 -9.45 18.52 -30.97
N LYS A 325 -9.11 19.75 -30.55
CA LYS A 325 -7.97 20.48 -31.12
C LYS A 325 -6.64 19.77 -30.84
N GLU A 326 -6.50 19.16 -29.67
CA GLU A 326 -5.26 18.49 -29.24
C GLU A 326 -5.16 17.03 -29.74
N PHE A 327 -6.25 16.27 -29.69
CA PHE A 327 -6.28 14.83 -29.97
C PHE A 327 -6.89 14.47 -31.33
N GLY A 328 -7.54 15.41 -32.01
CA GLY A 328 -8.16 15.22 -33.32
C GLY A 328 -9.67 15.47 -33.31
N LYS A 329 -10.20 15.91 -34.46
CA LYS A 329 -11.64 16.17 -34.64
C LYS A 329 -12.48 14.93 -34.33
N GLY A 330 -13.50 15.07 -33.47
CA GLY A 330 -14.36 13.96 -33.03
C GLY A 330 -13.72 12.99 -32.03
N ALA A 331 -12.53 13.30 -31.48
CA ALA A 331 -11.80 12.41 -30.59
C ALA A 331 -12.59 12.03 -29.33
N VAL A 332 -13.34 12.94 -28.72
CA VAL A 332 -14.09 12.65 -27.48
C VAL A 332 -15.20 11.63 -27.75
N GLY A 333 -16.00 11.84 -28.80
CA GLY A 333 -17.07 10.90 -29.18
C GLY A 333 -16.54 9.54 -29.63
N ARG A 334 -15.45 9.52 -30.42
CA ARG A 334 -14.77 8.26 -30.78
C ARG A 334 -14.22 7.54 -29.56
N GLY A 335 -13.63 8.28 -28.61
CA GLY A 335 -13.09 7.74 -27.38
C GLY A 335 -14.14 7.09 -26.49
N GLN A 336 -15.34 7.69 -26.42
CA GLN A 336 -16.48 7.10 -25.72
C GLN A 336 -16.86 5.74 -26.31
N ALA A 337 -16.92 5.63 -27.65
CA ALA A 337 -17.20 4.36 -28.32
C ALA A 337 -16.11 3.31 -28.03
N VAL A 338 -14.83 3.69 -28.15
CA VAL A 338 -13.69 2.81 -27.82
C VAL A 338 -13.76 2.34 -26.36
N PHE A 339 -14.07 3.25 -25.42
CA PHE A 339 -14.24 2.91 -24.02
C PHE A 339 -15.39 1.94 -23.78
N ALA A 340 -16.56 2.19 -24.39
CA ALA A 340 -17.72 1.31 -24.29
C ALA A 340 -17.42 -0.11 -24.79
N ASP A 341 -16.71 -0.23 -25.92
CA ASP A 341 -16.42 -1.51 -26.57
C ASP A 341 -15.32 -2.31 -25.84
N ASN A 342 -14.35 -1.63 -25.21
CA ASN A 342 -13.12 -2.28 -24.74
C ASN A 342 -12.88 -2.21 -23.22
N CYS A 343 -13.43 -1.19 -22.55
CA CYS A 343 -13.04 -0.85 -21.17
C CYS A 343 -14.22 -0.90 -20.18
N ALA A 344 -15.43 -0.58 -20.63
CA ALA A 344 -16.60 -0.38 -19.76
C ALA A 344 -17.01 -1.64 -18.99
N ARG A 345 -16.72 -2.86 -19.50
CA ARG A 345 -16.99 -4.11 -18.76
C ARG A 345 -16.35 -4.13 -17.37
N CYS A 346 -15.12 -3.61 -17.27
CA CYS A 346 -14.44 -3.46 -15.99
C CYS A 346 -14.76 -2.10 -15.36
N HIS A 347 -14.78 -1.04 -16.15
CA HIS A 347 -14.83 0.35 -15.69
C HIS A 347 -16.22 0.99 -15.69
N SER A 348 -17.30 0.22 -15.59
CA SER A 348 -18.65 0.76 -15.36
C SER A 348 -19.25 0.10 -14.13
N SER A 349 -19.74 0.89 -13.17
CA SER A 349 -20.43 0.33 -11.99
C SER A 349 -21.85 -0.14 -12.30
N ILE A 350 -22.39 0.23 -13.45
CA ILE A 350 -23.77 -0.05 -13.85
C ILE A 350 -23.73 -1.03 -15.03
N PRO A 351 -23.97 -2.33 -14.78
CA PRO A 351 -23.83 -3.36 -15.81
C PRO A 351 -24.88 -3.21 -16.91
N GLU A 352 -24.62 -3.80 -18.09
CA GLU A 352 -25.55 -3.76 -19.22
C GLU A 352 -26.91 -4.39 -18.90
N SER A 353 -26.94 -5.37 -17.98
CA SER A 353 -28.18 -5.97 -17.48
C SER A 353 -29.11 -4.98 -16.77
N THR A 354 -28.57 -3.87 -16.24
CA THR A 354 -29.34 -2.86 -15.51
C THR A 354 -29.77 -1.71 -16.41
N SER A 355 -28.92 -1.26 -17.34
CA SER A 355 -29.16 -0.02 -18.10
C SER A 355 -28.82 -0.13 -19.59
N GLY A 356 -28.91 -1.34 -20.16
CA GLY A 356 -28.69 -1.59 -21.58
C GLY A 356 -27.23 -1.48 -22.02
N ALA A 357 -27.01 -1.61 -23.33
CA ALA A 357 -25.68 -1.74 -23.91
C ALA A 357 -24.78 -0.53 -23.63
N PHE A 358 -23.49 -0.76 -23.31
CA PHE A 358 -22.53 0.29 -22.97
C PHE A 358 -22.37 1.34 -24.07
N LYS A 359 -22.47 0.93 -25.35
CA LYS A 359 -22.36 1.85 -26.51
C LYS A 359 -23.38 2.98 -26.52
N ASN A 360 -24.50 2.82 -25.81
CA ASN A 360 -25.57 3.82 -25.71
C ASN A 360 -25.53 4.59 -24.38
N ARG A 361 -24.52 4.34 -23.53
CA ARG A 361 -24.44 4.91 -22.18
C ARG A 361 -23.84 6.30 -22.22
N ASP A 362 -24.48 7.23 -21.52
CA ASP A 362 -23.84 8.45 -21.05
C ASP A 362 -23.13 8.16 -19.71
N PHE A 363 -21.81 8.01 -19.76
CA PHE A 363 -20.97 7.76 -18.58
C PHE A 363 -20.78 9.00 -17.70
N ALA A 364 -21.23 10.18 -18.14
CA ALA A 364 -21.25 11.42 -17.36
C ALA A 364 -22.63 11.75 -16.78
N ALA A 365 -23.63 10.90 -17.01
CA ALA A 365 -24.97 11.14 -16.52
C ALA A 365 -24.98 11.29 -14.99
N PRO A 366 -25.60 12.37 -14.45
CA PRO A 366 -25.76 12.54 -13.02
C PRO A 366 -26.71 11.49 -12.46
N ASN A 367 -26.52 11.11 -11.20
CA ASN A 367 -27.53 10.36 -10.46
C ASN A 367 -28.62 11.34 -9.97
N ASP A 368 -29.76 11.36 -10.64
CA ASP A 368 -30.88 12.25 -10.29
C ASP A 368 -31.48 11.97 -8.89
N ALA A 369 -31.32 10.75 -8.37
CA ALA A 369 -31.74 10.42 -7.01
C ALA A 369 -30.75 10.94 -5.95
N HIS A 370 -29.53 11.29 -6.34
CA HIS A 370 -28.54 11.83 -5.41
C HIS A 370 -28.73 13.35 -5.25
N PRO A 371 -28.80 13.88 -4.01
CA PRO A 371 -29.14 15.28 -3.77
C PRO A 371 -28.16 16.29 -4.39
N ARG A 372 -26.89 15.88 -4.58
CA ARG A 372 -25.84 16.71 -5.21
C ARG A 372 -25.62 16.39 -6.70
N LYS A 373 -26.38 15.47 -7.28
CA LYS A 373 -26.27 15.06 -8.70
C LYS A 373 -24.86 14.66 -9.13
N VAL A 374 -24.10 14.00 -8.24
CA VAL A 374 -22.82 13.37 -8.62
C VAL A 374 -23.08 12.28 -9.66
N ARG A 375 -22.05 11.95 -10.45
CA ARG A 375 -22.15 10.96 -11.53
C ARG A 375 -22.71 9.62 -11.06
N ALA A 376 -23.62 9.03 -11.84
CA ALA A 376 -24.21 7.73 -11.53
C ALA A 376 -23.24 6.57 -11.72
N ASP A 377 -22.45 6.61 -12.79
CA ASP A 377 -21.42 5.62 -13.03
C ASP A 377 -20.16 5.94 -12.22
N PHE A 378 -19.74 5.02 -11.35
CA PHE A 378 -18.54 5.16 -10.52
C PHE A 378 -17.24 4.88 -11.31
N LEU A 379 -17.36 4.55 -12.60
CA LEU A 379 -16.25 4.22 -13.50
C LEU A 379 -15.34 3.09 -13.00
N SER A 380 -15.92 2.18 -12.22
CA SER A 380 -15.34 0.92 -11.77
C SER A 380 -16.45 -0.01 -11.30
N ASN A 381 -16.41 -1.26 -11.72
CA ASN A 381 -17.31 -2.29 -11.21
C ASN A 381 -16.86 -2.86 -9.86
N GLU A 382 -15.59 -2.63 -9.48
CA GLU A 382 -14.92 -3.16 -8.28
C GLU A 382 -15.03 -4.67 -8.08
N LEU A 383 -15.35 -5.41 -9.13
CA LEU A 383 -15.39 -6.86 -9.09
C LEU A 383 -13.97 -7.41 -8.92
N SER A 384 -13.85 -8.52 -8.21
CA SER A 384 -12.59 -9.23 -8.08
C SER A 384 -12.25 -9.93 -9.40
N THR A 385 -11.23 -9.42 -10.10
CA THR A 385 -10.77 -9.96 -11.39
C THR A 385 -9.42 -10.65 -11.20
N PRO A 386 -9.19 -11.85 -11.80
CA PRO A 386 -7.90 -12.52 -11.74
C PRO A 386 -6.76 -11.61 -12.22
N VAL A 387 -5.65 -11.57 -11.50
CA VAL A 387 -4.50 -10.73 -11.86
C VAL A 387 -3.88 -11.12 -13.20
N THR A 388 -4.09 -12.35 -13.65
CA THR A 388 -3.67 -12.84 -14.98
C THR A 388 -4.50 -12.24 -16.12
N GLU A 389 -5.75 -11.86 -15.85
CA GLU A 389 -6.58 -11.08 -16.78
C GLU A 389 -6.24 -9.59 -16.67
N VAL A 390 -6.08 -9.06 -15.44
CA VAL A 390 -5.78 -7.64 -15.24
C VAL A 390 -4.37 -7.29 -15.77
N GLY A 391 -3.34 -8.11 -15.54
CA GLY A 391 -1.99 -7.89 -16.06
C GLY A 391 -1.12 -6.88 -15.30
N THR A 392 -1.56 -6.33 -14.16
CA THR A 392 -0.71 -5.45 -13.33
C THR A 392 0.34 -6.22 -12.52
N PHE A 393 1.27 -5.52 -11.87
CA PHE A 393 2.25 -6.11 -10.96
C PHE A 393 1.60 -7.04 -9.91
N ARG A 394 1.81 -8.34 -10.07
CA ARG A 394 1.07 -9.42 -9.43
C ARG A 394 1.46 -9.67 -8.01
N CYS A 395 2.67 -9.34 -7.58
CA CYS A 395 3.11 -9.58 -6.20
C CYS A 395 2.15 -8.93 -5.20
N ARG A 396 1.62 -7.74 -5.50
CA ARG A 396 0.58 -7.12 -4.67
C ARG A 396 -0.66 -8.01 -4.50
N SER A 397 -1.14 -8.66 -5.56
CA SER A 397 -2.32 -9.55 -5.47
C SER A 397 -2.07 -10.81 -4.63
N LEU A 398 -0.81 -11.12 -4.30
CA LEU A 398 -0.42 -12.30 -3.56
C LEU A 398 -0.23 -12.04 -2.05
N HIS A 399 -0.40 -10.80 -1.57
CA HIS A 399 -0.28 -10.51 -0.14
C HIS A 399 -1.15 -11.45 0.70
N SER A 400 -0.71 -11.79 1.91
CA SER A 400 -1.33 -12.85 2.70
C SER A 400 -1.95 -12.39 4.01
N ASN A 401 -1.83 -11.11 4.37
CA ASN A 401 -2.24 -10.62 5.69
C ASN A 401 -3.73 -10.83 6.05
N HIS A 402 -4.62 -11.02 5.08
CA HIS A 402 -6.04 -11.28 5.29
C HIS A 402 -6.41 -12.76 5.47
N LYS A 403 -5.47 -13.67 5.24
CA LYS A 403 -5.70 -15.11 5.36
C LYS A 403 -6.07 -15.51 6.79
N ALA A 404 -6.72 -16.65 6.93
CA ALA A 404 -6.93 -17.25 8.25
C ALA A 404 -5.58 -17.46 8.96
N GLY A 405 -5.50 -17.09 10.24
CA GLY A 405 -4.27 -17.15 11.04
C GLY A 405 -3.29 -15.99 10.82
N HIS A 406 -3.58 -15.07 9.89
CA HIS A 406 -2.75 -13.90 9.64
C HIS A 406 -3.35 -12.64 10.29
N LEU A 407 -2.55 -11.57 10.32
CA LEU A 407 -2.79 -10.38 11.13
C LEU A 407 -4.20 -9.79 10.96
N TYR A 408 -4.67 -9.64 9.72
CA TYR A 408 -5.96 -9.03 9.39
C TYR A 408 -7.06 -10.06 9.09
N MET A 409 -6.99 -11.27 9.66
CA MET A 409 -7.99 -12.30 9.33
C MET A 409 -9.43 -11.83 9.59
N GLU A 410 -9.69 -11.08 10.66
CA GLU A 410 -11.05 -10.60 11.00
C GLU A 410 -11.56 -9.46 10.09
N TYR A 411 -10.76 -9.00 9.12
CA TYR A 411 -11.13 -7.92 8.20
C TYR A 411 -11.52 -8.38 6.79
N ALA A 412 -11.34 -9.67 6.49
CA ALA A 412 -11.74 -10.28 5.23
C ALA A 412 -12.93 -11.23 5.40
N SER A 413 -13.79 -11.26 4.39
CA SER A 413 -14.96 -12.14 4.34
C SER A 413 -14.57 -13.60 4.10
N ASP A 414 -15.48 -14.51 4.41
CA ASP A 414 -15.32 -15.92 4.06
C ASP A 414 -15.52 -16.14 2.55
N THR A 415 -16.32 -15.29 1.89
CA THR A 415 -16.48 -15.30 0.42
C THR A 415 -15.14 -15.04 -0.27
N LEU A 416 -14.38 -14.02 0.14
CA LEU A 416 -13.04 -13.73 -0.38
C LEU A 416 -12.12 -14.93 -0.21
N ARG A 417 -12.03 -15.50 1.00
CA ARG A 417 -11.11 -16.61 1.29
C ARG A 417 -11.43 -17.89 0.51
N LYS A 418 -12.68 -18.05 0.06
CA LYS A 418 -13.16 -19.20 -0.74
C LYS A 418 -13.01 -19.00 -2.25
N GLN A 419 -12.48 -17.86 -2.71
CA GLN A 419 -12.21 -17.69 -4.13
C GLN A 419 -11.29 -18.80 -4.65
N GLN A 420 -11.52 -19.17 -5.90
CA GLN A 420 -10.75 -20.22 -6.56
C GLN A 420 -9.29 -19.80 -6.73
N VAL A 421 -8.40 -20.78 -6.73
CA VAL A 421 -7.00 -20.50 -7.08
C VAL A 421 -6.92 -20.10 -8.55
N VAL A 422 -6.26 -18.99 -8.86
CA VAL A 422 -5.97 -18.61 -10.25
C VAL A 422 -4.83 -19.48 -10.78
N ALA A 423 -5.16 -20.45 -11.63
CA ALA A 423 -4.23 -21.49 -12.06
C ALA A 423 -2.97 -20.92 -12.74
N ASP A 424 -3.12 -19.93 -13.63
CA ASP A 424 -2.08 -19.41 -14.51
C ASP A 424 -1.06 -18.46 -13.84
N ILE A 425 -1.23 -18.20 -12.54
CA ILE A 425 -0.24 -17.48 -11.74
C ILE A 425 1.02 -18.37 -11.60
N PRO A 426 2.20 -17.95 -12.10
CA PRO A 426 3.44 -18.74 -12.12
C PRO A 426 4.14 -18.82 -10.75
N GLU A 427 3.35 -19.04 -9.70
CA GLU A 427 3.80 -19.17 -8.31
C GLU A 427 3.26 -20.47 -7.72
N ARG A 428 3.94 -20.94 -6.66
CA ARG A 428 3.57 -22.16 -5.95
C ARG A 428 2.15 -22.09 -5.41
N ALA A 429 1.45 -23.23 -5.33
CA ALA A 429 0.02 -23.27 -5.00
C ALA A 429 -0.29 -22.64 -3.64
N GLU A 430 0.56 -22.88 -2.63
CA GLU A 430 0.48 -22.31 -1.29
C GLU A 430 0.74 -20.79 -1.24
N LEU A 431 1.10 -20.16 -2.36
CA LEU A 431 1.29 -18.71 -2.50
C LEU A 431 0.14 -18.01 -3.23
N LYS A 432 -0.85 -18.77 -3.72
CA LYS A 432 -2.02 -18.25 -4.47
C LYS A 432 -3.38 -18.72 -3.95
N ASP A 433 -3.43 -19.33 -2.76
CA ASP A 433 -4.67 -19.72 -2.07
C ASP A 433 -5.30 -18.59 -1.22
N GLY A 434 -6.47 -18.83 -0.63
CA GLY A 434 -7.05 -17.97 0.40
C GLY A 434 -7.52 -16.60 -0.07
N GLY A 435 -8.04 -16.51 -1.31
CA GLY A 435 -8.50 -15.24 -1.90
C GLY A 435 -7.40 -14.39 -2.51
N ARG A 436 -6.22 -14.97 -2.76
CA ARG A 436 -5.10 -14.29 -3.42
C ARG A 436 -5.15 -14.45 -4.93
N GLY A 437 -4.43 -13.57 -5.63
CA GLY A 437 -4.35 -13.57 -7.09
C GLY A 437 -5.46 -12.76 -7.77
N TYR A 438 -6.26 -12.02 -7.01
CA TYR A 438 -7.33 -11.16 -7.52
C TYR A 438 -7.03 -9.69 -7.25
N MET A 439 -7.57 -8.83 -8.10
CA MET A 439 -7.51 -7.38 -7.97
C MET A 439 -8.87 -6.78 -8.35
N ARG A 440 -9.21 -5.69 -7.67
CA ARG A 440 -10.32 -4.81 -8.02
C ARG A 440 -9.77 -3.62 -8.79
N ASN A 441 -10.44 -3.22 -9.87
CA ASN A 441 -10.03 -2.06 -10.63
C ASN A 441 -10.36 -0.76 -9.89
N ILE A 442 -9.57 0.28 -10.15
CA ILE A 442 -9.82 1.61 -9.61
C ILE A 442 -10.93 2.32 -10.40
N SER A 443 -11.63 3.24 -9.73
CA SER A 443 -12.44 4.24 -10.43
C SER A 443 -11.56 5.08 -11.35
N LEU A 444 -12.03 5.32 -12.58
CA LEU A 444 -11.42 6.27 -13.51
C LEU A 444 -11.94 7.69 -13.34
N VAL A 445 -12.88 7.93 -12.41
CA VAL A 445 -13.30 9.29 -12.08
C VAL A 445 -12.08 10.08 -11.61
N ASN A 446 -11.84 11.25 -12.20
CA ASN A 446 -10.67 12.10 -11.95
C ASN A 446 -9.32 11.48 -12.32
N ALA A 447 -9.25 10.50 -13.22
CA ALA A 447 -7.97 9.90 -13.63
C ALA A 447 -6.93 10.95 -14.07
N TRP A 448 -7.39 12.07 -14.63
CA TRP A 448 -6.56 13.22 -15.02
C TRP A 448 -5.79 13.85 -13.84
N ALA A 449 -6.31 13.76 -12.62
CA ALA A 449 -5.75 14.41 -11.44
C ALA A 449 -4.88 13.48 -10.58
N THR A 450 -4.97 12.17 -10.79
CA THR A 450 -4.35 11.14 -9.92
C THR A 450 -3.20 10.38 -10.57
N ALA A 451 -2.81 10.74 -11.79
CA ALA A 451 -1.64 10.17 -12.46
C ALA A 451 -0.34 10.37 -11.64
N PRO A 452 0.69 9.48 -11.73
CA PRO A 452 0.80 8.32 -12.62
C PRO A 452 -0.15 7.16 -12.27
N PHE A 453 -0.20 6.13 -13.10
CA PHE A 453 -1.20 5.06 -13.00
C PHE A 453 -0.69 3.77 -12.37
N MET A 454 -1.66 2.86 -12.18
CA MET A 454 -1.55 1.57 -11.49
C MET A 454 -1.38 1.69 -9.98
N HIS A 455 -1.50 0.56 -9.30
CA HIS A 455 -1.48 0.50 -7.85
C HIS A 455 -0.13 0.89 -7.23
N ASN A 456 0.91 1.13 -8.02
CA ASN A 456 2.26 1.44 -7.57
C ASN A 456 2.86 2.69 -8.26
N ASN A 457 2.04 3.48 -8.96
CA ASN A 457 2.44 4.66 -9.75
C ASN A 457 3.58 4.39 -10.75
N ALA A 458 3.71 3.16 -11.24
CA ALA A 458 4.83 2.77 -12.10
C ALA A 458 4.58 3.06 -13.59
N ILE A 459 3.34 3.27 -14.02
CA ILE A 459 3.01 3.64 -15.41
C ILE A 459 2.86 5.15 -15.52
N GLY A 460 3.70 5.77 -16.34
CA GLY A 460 3.91 7.21 -16.44
C GLY A 460 5.33 7.58 -16.02
N PRO A 461 5.77 8.83 -16.27
CA PRO A 461 7.13 9.28 -15.96
C PRO A 461 7.40 9.24 -14.45
N GLU A 462 8.66 8.99 -14.07
CA GLU A 462 9.06 9.10 -12.66
C GLU A 462 8.94 10.54 -12.17
N ILE A 463 8.55 10.73 -10.91
CA ILE A 463 8.39 12.05 -10.31
C ILE A 463 9.49 12.33 -9.29
N CYS A 464 10.16 13.46 -9.43
CA CYS A 464 11.32 13.87 -8.65
C CYS A 464 11.30 15.37 -8.33
N GLY A 465 12.32 15.83 -7.60
CA GLY A 465 12.56 17.24 -7.35
C GLY A 465 14.06 17.51 -7.32
N LYS A 466 14.44 18.78 -7.21
CA LYS A 466 15.81 19.22 -6.99
C LYS A 466 15.84 19.99 -5.67
N PRO A 467 15.81 19.29 -4.52
CA PRO A 467 15.78 19.96 -3.22
C PRO A 467 17.08 20.73 -2.98
N ALA A 468 17.01 21.85 -2.26
CA ALA A 468 18.19 22.64 -1.90
C ALA A 468 19.16 21.85 -1.00
N ASN A 469 18.61 21.00 -0.12
CA ASN A 469 19.40 20.02 0.63
C ASN A 469 19.45 18.70 -0.15
N ALA A 470 20.63 18.31 -0.61
CA ALA A 470 20.85 17.06 -1.33
C ALA A 470 20.48 15.81 -0.49
N ASP A 471 20.57 15.88 0.84
CA ASP A 471 20.16 14.76 1.71
C ASP A 471 18.65 14.50 1.67
N ASN A 472 17.87 15.48 1.21
CA ASN A 472 16.43 15.37 1.00
C ASN A 472 16.06 14.95 -0.44
N ASP A 473 17.04 14.60 -1.27
CA ASP A 473 16.76 14.00 -2.58
C ASP A 473 16.44 12.53 -2.43
N PHE A 474 15.13 12.26 -2.40
CA PHE A 474 14.56 10.92 -2.27
C PHE A 474 14.25 10.27 -3.62
N HIS A 475 14.68 10.85 -4.74
CA HIS A 475 14.54 10.21 -6.04
C HIS A 475 15.50 9.01 -6.14
N ARG A 476 15.03 7.93 -6.77
CA ARG A 476 15.81 6.69 -6.96
C ARG A 476 15.66 6.28 -8.42
N ALA A 477 16.78 5.96 -9.05
CA ALA A 477 16.83 5.39 -10.40
C ALA A 477 16.11 4.03 -10.43
N ARG A 478 15.37 3.75 -11.52
CA ARG A 478 14.54 2.54 -11.64
C ARG A 478 14.51 1.93 -13.03
N TYR A 479 14.87 2.68 -14.06
CA TYR A 479 14.85 2.15 -15.42
C TYR A 479 16.00 1.18 -15.59
N VAL A 480 15.69 -0.04 -16.04
CA VAL A 480 16.63 -1.13 -16.20
C VAL A 480 16.71 -1.60 -17.65
N GLY A 481 17.89 -2.12 -18.03
CA GLY A 481 18.09 -2.81 -19.30
C GLY A 481 17.61 -4.26 -19.26
N PRO A 482 17.75 -5.01 -20.37
CA PRO A 482 17.41 -6.43 -20.45
C PRO A 482 18.19 -7.32 -19.47
N ASP A 483 19.34 -6.86 -18.98
CA ASP A 483 20.15 -7.55 -17.96
C ASP A 483 19.66 -7.28 -16.51
N GLY A 484 18.58 -6.51 -16.36
CA GLY A 484 17.99 -6.14 -15.07
C GLY A 484 18.79 -5.10 -14.29
N LYS A 485 19.88 -4.54 -14.84
CA LYS A 485 20.67 -3.48 -14.21
C LYS A 485 20.16 -2.11 -14.62
N LEU A 486 20.42 -1.10 -13.78
CA LEU A 486 20.08 0.29 -14.09
C LEU A 486 20.69 0.70 -15.43
N LEU A 487 19.89 1.38 -16.25
CA LEU A 487 20.39 2.05 -17.44
C LEU A 487 21.48 3.06 -17.05
N ALA A 488 22.55 3.11 -17.83
CA ALA A 488 23.65 4.06 -17.64
C ALA A 488 23.16 5.52 -17.62
N ALA A 489 22.13 5.83 -18.41
CA ALA A 489 21.38 7.09 -18.37
C ALA A 489 19.91 6.80 -18.05
N GLN A 490 19.40 7.44 -17.00
CA GLN A 490 17.98 7.37 -16.65
C GLN A 490 17.22 8.43 -17.48
N PRO A 491 15.98 8.15 -17.93
CA PRO A 491 15.09 9.16 -18.46
C PRO A 491 14.88 10.30 -17.46
N ASP A 492 14.65 11.51 -17.99
CA ASP A 492 14.33 12.67 -17.16
C ASP A 492 13.04 12.41 -16.37
N CYS A 493 13.11 12.68 -15.07
CA CYS A 493 11.95 12.67 -14.20
C CYS A 493 11.25 14.04 -14.21
N LEU A 494 9.93 14.03 -13.98
CA LEU A 494 9.14 15.25 -13.91
C LEU A 494 9.10 15.81 -12.49
N ARG A 495 8.99 17.12 -12.37
CA ARG A 495 8.64 17.75 -11.09
C ARG A 495 7.14 17.59 -10.86
N TYR A 496 6.75 17.35 -9.60
CA TYR A 496 5.35 17.49 -9.20
C TYR A 496 4.87 18.92 -9.46
N ASP A 497 3.93 19.05 -10.39
CA ASP A 497 3.24 20.29 -10.71
C ASP A 497 1.76 20.14 -10.33
N PRO A 498 1.29 20.82 -9.27
CA PRO A 498 -0.09 20.69 -8.82
C PRO A 498 -1.10 21.50 -9.63
N THR A 499 -0.66 22.31 -10.60
CA THR A 499 -1.56 23.07 -11.47
C THR A 499 -2.44 22.14 -12.32
N VAL A 500 -3.52 22.69 -12.86
CA VAL A 500 -4.43 21.96 -13.75
C VAL A 500 -3.67 21.41 -14.95
N GLU A 501 -2.81 22.22 -15.57
CA GLU A 501 -2.01 21.84 -16.73
C GLU A 501 -0.91 20.84 -16.38
N GLY A 502 -0.24 20.99 -15.24
CA GLY A 502 0.78 20.05 -14.77
C GLY A 502 0.22 18.64 -14.58
N ARG A 503 -0.95 18.53 -13.93
CA ARG A 503 -1.67 17.27 -13.76
C ARG A 503 -2.13 16.69 -15.10
N PHE A 504 -2.70 17.53 -15.97
CA PHE A 504 -3.17 17.08 -17.28
C PHE A 504 -2.03 16.61 -18.18
N GLU A 505 -0.86 17.24 -18.14
CA GLU A 505 0.34 16.80 -18.84
C GLU A 505 0.85 15.46 -18.32
N LEU A 506 0.87 15.28 -16.98
CA LEU A 506 1.23 14.00 -16.37
C LEU A 506 0.25 12.88 -16.74
N TYR A 507 -1.06 13.20 -16.78
CA TYR A 507 -2.10 12.30 -17.26
C TYR A 507 -1.85 11.85 -18.70
N LYS A 508 -1.60 12.78 -19.62
CA LYS A 508 -1.34 12.45 -21.03
C LYS A 508 -0.13 11.53 -21.19
N ARG A 509 0.98 11.80 -20.49
CA ARG A 509 2.18 10.95 -20.53
C ARG A 509 1.92 9.57 -19.94
N SER A 510 1.15 9.51 -18.85
CA SER A 510 0.78 8.24 -18.22
C SER A 510 -0.18 7.42 -19.08
N MET A 511 -1.10 8.06 -19.81
CA MET A 511 -1.96 7.42 -20.81
C MET A 511 -1.17 6.92 -22.01
N HIS A 512 -0.20 7.72 -22.48
CA HIS A 512 0.71 7.30 -23.55
C HIS A 512 1.49 6.05 -23.16
N GLU A 513 2.11 6.04 -21.98
CA GLU A 513 2.80 4.84 -21.50
C GLU A 513 1.80 3.68 -21.39
N LEU A 514 0.67 3.85 -20.72
CA LEU A 514 -0.34 2.80 -20.55
C LEU A 514 -0.72 2.11 -21.88
N LEU A 515 -1.03 2.91 -22.91
CA LEU A 515 -1.50 2.43 -24.20
C LEU A 515 -0.38 2.01 -25.17
N ASN A 516 0.88 2.30 -24.84
CA ASN A 516 2.05 1.95 -25.67
C ASN A 516 3.10 1.13 -24.91
N PRO A 517 2.76 -0.09 -24.44
CA PRO A 517 3.68 -0.97 -23.69
C PRO A 517 5.05 -1.17 -24.31
N LYS A 518 5.14 -1.25 -25.64
CA LYS A 518 6.39 -1.51 -26.35
C LYS A 518 7.35 -0.33 -26.33
N GLU A 519 6.85 0.88 -26.09
CA GLU A 519 7.64 2.10 -26.00
C GLU A 519 8.06 2.41 -24.55
N ARG A 520 7.45 1.74 -23.56
CA ARG A 520 7.80 1.93 -22.16
C ARG A 520 9.16 1.30 -21.86
N GLY A 521 10.02 2.02 -21.16
CA GLY A 521 11.17 1.41 -20.49
C GLY A 521 10.74 0.49 -19.35
N SER A 522 11.56 -0.50 -18.99
CA SER A 522 11.28 -1.39 -17.84
C SER A 522 11.72 -0.77 -16.54
N LYS A 523 10.86 -0.83 -15.51
CA LYS A 523 11.14 -0.28 -14.18
C LYS A 523 11.22 -1.37 -13.12
N ARG A 524 12.29 -1.35 -12.32
CA ARG A 524 12.51 -2.24 -11.17
C ARG A 524 13.03 -1.44 -9.99
N THR A 525 12.56 -1.76 -8.79
CA THR A 525 13.10 -1.17 -7.57
C THR A 525 14.33 -1.91 -7.10
N LEU A 526 15.44 -1.18 -6.99
CA LEU A 526 16.72 -1.69 -6.51
C LEU A 526 17.14 -0.99 -5.20
N THR A 527 17.95 -1.70 -4.43
CA THR A 527 18.64 -1.18 -3.26
C THR A 527 19.60 -0.06 -3.64
N ASN A 528 19.71 0.96 -2.80
CA ASN A 528 20.48 2.18 -3.09
C ASN A 528 21.67 2.40 -2.14
N ALA A 529 21.92 1.45 -1.24
CA ALA A 529 23.10 1.38 -0.40
C ALA A 529 23.41 -0.09 -0.10
N ASP A 530 24.62 -0.36 0.37
CA ASP A 530 24.99 -1.69 0.83
C ASP A 530 24.14 -2.08 2.03
N LEU A 531 23.45 -3.22 1.94
CA LEU A 531 22.74 -3.85 3.04
C LEU A 531 23.74 -4.63 3.90
N ILE A 532 23.73 -4.35 5.20
CA ILE A 532 24.59 -4.97 6.19
C ILE A 532 23.72 -5.73 7.20
N ILE A 533 23.92 -7.04 7.28
CA ILE A 533 23.24 -7.91 8.23
C ILE A 533 24.30 -8.54 9.12
N ASP A 534 24.25 -8.29 10.43
CA ASP A 534 25.13 -8.97 11.37
C ASP A 534 24.60 -10.38 11.63
N VAL A 535 25.49 -11.38 11.54
CA VAL A 535 25.14 -12.80 11.66
C VAL A 535 26.13 -13.48 12.60
N GLY A 536 25.63 -14.35 13.47
CA GLY A 536 26.45 -15.11 14.41
C GLY A 536 26.80 -14.36 15.69
N ILE A 537 27.48 -15.06 16.59
CA ILE A 537 27.89 -14.52 17.90
C ILE A 537 29.12 -13.64 17.71
N ARG A 538 29.05 -12.41 18.22
CA ARG A 538 30.12 -11.41 18.17
C ARG A 538 30.52 -11.01 19.59
N PRO A 539 31.46 -11.74 20.23
CA PRO A 539 31.97 -11.34 21.53
C PRO A 539 32.57 -9.94 21.46
N LEU A 540 32.25 -9.13 22.47
CA LEU A 540 32.84 -7.82 22.68
C LEU A 540 34.08 -7.99 23.57
N ASP A 541 35.26 -7.73 23.02
CA ASP A 541 36.50 -7.63 23.78
C ASP A 541 36.79 -6.14 24.05
N GLY A 542 36.21 -5.62 25.14
CA GLY A 542 36.27 -4.21 25.50
C GLY A 542 35.56 -3.29 24.50
N LYS A 543 36.23 -2.95 23.39
CA LYS A 543 35.73 -2.06 22.32
C LYS A 543 35.68 -2.71 20.93
N THR A 544 36.24 -3.91 20.77
CA THR A 544 36.26 -4.59 19.47
C THR A 544 35.27 -5.74 19.47
N GLU A 545 34.29 -5.66 18.58
CA GLU A 545 33.46 -6.81 18.24
C GLU A 545 34.20 -7.68 17.23
N LYS A 546 34.51 -8.92 17.61
CA LYS A 546 35.07 -9.88 16.66
C LYS A 546 34.07 -11.00 16.46
N PRO A 547 33.71 -11.34 15.22
CA PRO A 547 32.88 -12.51 15.01
C PRO A 547 33.63 -13.79 15.34
N LEU A 548 32.94 -14.72 16.00
CA LEU A 548 33.46 -16.07 16.20
C LEU A 548 33.55 -16.77 14.84
N GLY A 549 34.74 -17.31 14.52
CA GLY A 549 34.97 -18.05 13.28
C GLY A 549 35.15 -17.19 12.01
N GLY A 550 35.39 -15.88 12.14
CA GLY A 550 35.68 -15.00 11.00
C GLY A 550 34.48 -14.63 10.12
N PHE A 551 33.27 -15.10 10.49
CA PHE A 551 32.01 -14.77 9.83
C PHE A 551 31.07 -14.09 10.81
N GLY A 552 30.78 -12.82 10.55
CA GLY A 552 30.04 -11.96 11.48
C GLY A 552 29.02 -11.05 10.84
N GLN A 553 29.12 -10.90 9.53
CA GLN A 553 28.43 -9.88 8.78
C GLN A 553 28.28 -10.33 7.34
N VAL A 554 27.08 -10.17 6.83
CA VAL A 554 26.69 -10.38 5.45
C VAL A 554 26.54 -9.00 4.82
N ARG A 555 27.25 -8.74 3.72
CA ARG A 555 27.14 -7.50 2.94
C ARG A 555 26.53 -7.80 1.59
N ILE A 556 25.33 -7.28 1.33
CA ILE A 556 24.70 -7.32 0.02
C ILE A 556 24.91 -5.94 -0.61
N PRO A 557 25.68 -5.82 -1.71
CA PRO A 557 25.97 -4.53 -2.30
C PRO A 557 24.71 -3.89 -2.89
N ALA A 558 24.73 -2.56 -2.97
CA ALA A 558 23.68 -1.78 -3.63
C ALA A 558 23.39 -2.29 -5.07
N GLY A 559 22.16 -2.10 -5.54
CA GLY A 559 21.70 -2.58 -6.85
C GLY A 559 21.07 -3.97 -6.82
N ALA A 560 20.95 -4.62 -5.66
CA ALA A 560 20.11 -5.80 -5.48
C ALA A 560 18.62 -5.46 -5.57
N SER A 561 17.76 -6.40 -5.98
CA SER A 561 16.31 -6.19 -6.04
C SER A 561 15.68 -6.09 -4.67
N ALA A 562 15.01 -4.97 -4.39
CA ALA A 562 14.26 -4.79 -3.16
C ALA A 562 13.08 -5.79 -3.10
N GLY A 563 12.44 -6.06 -4.24
CA GLY A 563 11.37 -7.05 -4.35
C GLY A 563 11.84 -8.46 -3.99
N PHE A 564 13.05 -8.85 -4.42
CA PHE A 564 13.62 -10.15 -4.04
C PHE A 564 13.93 -10.21 -2.55
N LEU A 565 14.58 -9.18 -1.98
CA LEU A 565 14.91 -9.14 -0.56
C LEU A 565 13.64 -9.21 0.30
N ASN A 566 12.58 -8.51 -0.11
CA ASN A 566 11.27 -8.56 0.54
C ASN A 566 10.59 -9.92 0.35
N GLY A 567 10.74 -10.52 -0.84
CA GLY A 567 10.14 -11.80 -1.24
C GLY A 567 10.84 -13.06 -0.73
N LEU A 568 12.07 -12.93 -0.20
CA LEU A 568 12.87 -14.06 0.23
C LEU A 568 12.38 -14.60 1.57
N GLN A 569 11.92 -15.85 1.56
CA GLN A 569 11.54 -16.65 2.72
C GLN A 569 12.78 -17.12 3.51
N HIS A 570 13.59 -16.16 3.94
CA HIS A 570 14.90 -16.37 4.54
C HIS A 570 14.84 -17.22 5.81
N LYS A 571 13.78 -17.09 6.62
CA LYS A 571 13.58 -17.89 7.84
C LYS A 571 13.42 -19.37 7.52
N GLN A 572 12.58 -19.68 6.53
CA GLN A 572 12.37 -21.03 6.03
C GLN A 572 13.65 -21.57 5.41
N LEU A 573 14.37 -20.77 4.61
CA LEU A 573 15.65 -21.14 4.03
C LEU A 573 16.69 -21.51 5.11
N VAL A 574 16.84 -20.69 6.15
CA VAL A 574 17.77 -20.96 7.26
C VAL A 574 17.39 -22.25 7.99
N GLY A 575 16.11 -22.45 8.30
CA GLY A 575 15.62 -23.68 8.92
C GLY A 575 15.89 -24.92 8.06
N ASP A 576 15.64 -24.83 6.75
CA ASP A 576 15.86 -25.94 5.82
C ASP A 576 17.34 -26.24 5.60
N LEU A 577 18.22 -25.22 5.57
CA LEU A 577 19.68 -25.42 5.55
C LEU A 577 20.16 -26.15 6.81
N PHE A 578 19.63 -25.80 7.98
CA PHE A 578 19.94 -26.49 9.24
C PHE A 578 19.47 -27.95 9.20
N LEU A 579 18.22 -28.20 8.80
CA LEU A 579 17.67 -29.55 8.71
C LEU A 579 18.43 -30.38 7.67
N ALA A 580 18.72 -29.84 6.49
CA ALA A 580 19.51 -30.53 5.46
C ALA A 580 20.85 -31.06 6.00
N LYS A 581 21.50 -30.29 6.90
CA LYS A 581 22.80 -30.63 7.48
C LYS A 581 22.71 -31.53 8.71
N ARG A 582 21.69 -31.36 9.56
CA ARG A 582 21.62 -32.01 10.89
C ARG A 582 20.55 -33.10 10.99
N HIS A 583 19.45 -32.94 10.27
CA HIS A 583 18.28 -33.80 10.31
C HIS A 583 17.66 -33.95 8.90
N PRO A 584 18.41 -34.52 7.93
CA PRO A 584 17.92 -34.67 6.56
C PRO A 584 16.65 -35.51 6.49
N ASP A 585 16.48 -36.46 7.41
CA ASP A 585 15.27 -37.26 7.63
C ASP A 585 14.03 -36.38 7.88
N LYS A 586 14.15 -35.34 8.72
CA LYS A 586 13.05 -34.41 8.99
C LYS A 586 12.73 -33.53 7.78
N LEU A 587 13.74 -33.14 7.02
CA LEU A 587 13.54 -32.35 5.80
C LEU A 587 12.84 -33.17 4.70
N GLU A 588 13.22 -34.45 4.53
CA GLU A 588 12.53 -35.38 3.63
C GLU A 588 11.08 -35.61 4.08
N ALA A 589 10.85 -35.82 5.38
CA ALA A 589 9.51 -35.98 5.95
C ALA A 589 8.63 -34.74 5.75
N ALA A 590 9.22 -33.55 5.67
CA ALA A 590 8.54 -32.30 5.31
C ALA A 590 8.29 -32.14 3.79
N GLY A 591 8.52 -33.19 2.99
CA GLY A 591 8.29 -33.20 1.55
C GLY A 591 9.40 -32.53 0.72
N LYS A 592 10.54 -32.17 1.34
CA LYS A 592 11.62 -31.41 0.69
C LYS A 592 12.80 -32.27 0.21
N LYS A 593 12.53 -33.53 -0.12
CA LYS A 593 13.54 -34.48 -0.61
C LYS A 593 14.24 -34.01 -1.88
N ALA A 594 13.51 -33.38 -2.80
CA ALA A 594 14.06 -32.86 -4.05
C ALA A 594 15.06 -31.71 -3.83
N GLN A 595 14.90 -30.95 -2.75
CA GLN A 595 15.75 -29.82 -2.39
C GLN A 595 16.97 -30.23 -1.57
N LEU A 596 16.95 -31.42 -0.95
CA LEU A 596 17.93 -31.85 0.05
C LEU A 596 19.37 -31.74 -0.45
N ALA A 597 19.69 -32.31 -1.62
CA ALA A 597 21.06 -32.32 -2.14
C ALA A 597 21.59 -30.90 -2.39
N THR A 598 20.75 -30.01 -2.94
CA THR A 598 21.13 -28.61 -3.18
C THR A 598 21.34 -27.86 -1.86
N LEU A 599 20.45 -28.05 -0.88
CA LEU A 599 20.56 -27.43 0.43
C LEU A 599 21.79 -27.93 1.21
N GLN A 600 22.12 -29.21 1.12
CA GLN A 600 23.32 -29.78 1.71
C GLN A 600 24.59 -29.17 1.10
N ALA A 601 24.66 -29.11 -0.24
CA ALA A 601 25.78 -28.49 -0.94
C ALA A 601 25.94 -27.00 -0.57
N MET A 602 24.83 -26.26 -0.47
CA MET A 602 24.84 -24.87 -0.02
C MET A 602 25.32 -24.75 1.42
N ALA A 603 24.78 -25.56 2.35
CA ALA A 603 25.18 -25.53 3.75
C ALA A 603 26.67 -25.87 3.92
N ASP A 604 27.18 -26.85 3.16
CA ASP A 604 28.59 -27.23 3.17
C ASP A 604 29.51 -26.12 2.66
N ASP A 605 29.15 -25.45 1.55
CA ASP A 605 29.93 -24.34 1.02
C ASP A 605 29.88 -23.13 1.97
N ILE A 606 28.72 -22.82 2.57
CA ILE A 606 28.59 -21.75 3.57
C ILE A 606 29.46 -22.04 4.80
N LEU A 607 29.43 -23.27 5.33
CA LEU A 607 30.24 -23.64 6.49
C LEU A 607 31.74 -23.61 6.20
N LYS A 608 32.15 -24.00 4.97
CA LYS A 608 33.55 -24.03 4.55
C LYS A 608 34.09 -22.64 4.17
N ASN A 609 33.26 -21.82 3.54
CA ASN A 609 33.60 -20.52 2.97
C ASN A 609 32.57 -19.46 3.37
N PRO A 610 32.44 -19.12 4.66
CA PRO A 610 31.33 -18.32 5.13
C PRO A 610 31.33 -16.88 4.56
N ALA A 611 32.50 -16.33 4.23
CA ALA A 611 32.60 -15.04 3.52
C ALA A 611 31.91 -15.04 2.13
N ARG A 612 31.72 -16.20 1.50
CA ARG A 612 31.01 -16.36 0.22
C ARG A 612 29.50 -16.48 0.37
N PHE A 613 28.93 -16.32 1.56
CA PHE A 613 27.48 -16.51 1.78
C PHE A 613 26.60 -15.82 0.73
N VAL A 614 26.86 -14.54 0.42
CA VAL A 614 26.09 -13.79 -0.58
C VAL A 614 26.31 -14.31 -2.00
N ASP A 615 27.55 -14.66 -2.34
CA ASP A 615 27.88 -15.21 -3.66
C ASP A 615 27.22 -16.57 -3.87
N ILE A 616 27.20 -17.43 -2.84
CA ILE A 616 26.51 -18.71 -2.86
C ILE A 616 25.01 -18.52 -3.10
N LEU A 617 24.36 -17.56 -2.42
CA LEU A 617 22.95 -17.26 -2.67
C LEU A 617 22.71 -16.75 -4.10
N ARG A 618 23.62 -15.94 -4.64
CA ARG A 618 23.56 -15.44 -6.02
C ARG A 618 23.73 -16.57 -7.05
N GLU A 619 24.71 -17.43 -6.85
CA GLU A 619 24.96 -18.62 -7.68
C GLU A 619 23.78 -19.60 -7.65
N LYS A 620 22.97 -19.57 -6.59
CA LYS A 620 21.76 -20.39 -6.41
C LYS A 620 20.46 -19.60 -6.63
N ARG A 621 20.50 -18.46 -7.31
CA ARG A 621 19.32 -17.59 -7.51
C ARG A 621 18.10 -18.34 -8.04
N ASP A 622 18.25 -19.16 -9.08
CA ASP A 622 17.13 -19.90 -9.68
C ASP A 622 16.51 -20.90 -8.71
N PHE A 623 17.35 -21.60 -7.94
CA PHE A 623 16.90 -22.51 -6.88
C PHE A 623 16.14 -21.75 -5.79
N LEU A 624 16.66 -20.60 -5.36
CA LEU A 624 15.99 -19.74 -4.39
C LEU A 624 14.67 -19.19 -4.92
N SER A 625 14.62 -18.74 -6.17
CA SER A 625 13.38 -18.27 -6.81
C SER A 625 12.32 -19.36 -6.85
N ALA A 626 12.70 -20.59 -7.19
CA ALA A 626 11.76 -21.69 -7.29
C ALA A 626 11.22 -22.18 -5.93
N ASN A 627 12.00 -22.05 -4.84
CA ASN A 627 11.70 -22.72 -3.57
C ASN A 627 11.50 -21.77 -2.36
N TYR A 628 12.00 -20.54 -2.45
CA TYR A 628 12.08 -19.60 -1.31
C TYR A 628 11.72 -18.16 -1.67
N GLU A 629 11.20 -17.90 -2.87
CA GLU A 629 10.67 -16.59 -3.24
C GLU A 629 9.14 -16.65 -3.25
N THR A 630 8.49 -15.64 -2.69
CA THR A 630 7.02 -15.55 -2.59
C THR A 630 6.36 -15.00 -3.86
N CYS A 631 7.11 -14.24 -4.67
CA CYS A 631 6.68 -13.72 -5.95
C CYS A 631 7.90 -13.41 -6.82
N THR A 632 7.90 -13.89 -8.06
CA THR A 632 9.05 -13.78 -8.96
C THR A 632 8.95 -12.62 -9.94
N GLN A 633 7.93 -11.75 -9.82
CA GLN A 633 7.81 -10.59 -10.71
C GLN A 633 8.78 -9.48 -10.29
N GLU A 634 9.61 -9.04 -11.23
CA GLU A 634 10.61 -8.00 -10.98
C GLU A 634 10.28 -6.67 -11.65
N ILE A 635 9.56 -6.68 -12.77
CA ILE A 635 9.20 -5.46 -13.51
C ILE A 635 7.87 -4.93 -13.01
N GLU A 636 7.90 -3.70 -12.49
CA GLU A 636 6.78 -3.09 -11.76
C GLU A 636 5.78 -2.37 -12.67
N ASN A 637 6.16 -2.07 -13.91
CA ASN A 637 5.39 -1.27 -14.86
C ASN A 637 4.94 -2.01 -16.13
N GLU A 638 4.94 -3.35 -16.10
CA GLU A 638 4.39 -4.15 -17.20
C GLU A 638 2.94 -3.78 -17.50
N GLY A 639 2.15 -3.55 -16.45
CA GLY A 639 0.80 -3.01 -16.55
C GLY A 639 -0.19 -3.91 -17.29
N HIS A 640 -1.47 -3.56 -17.22
CA HIS A 640 -2.43 -4.20 -18.10
C HIS A 640 -2.13 -3.89 -19.57
N ARG A 641 -2.54 -4.80 -20.45
CA ARG A 641 -2.35 -4.69 -21.90
C ARG A 641 -3.59 -4.21 -22.66
N PHE A 642 -4.73 -4.04 -21.96
CA PHE A 642 -5.94 -3.47 -22.56
C PHE A 642 -5.64 -2.12 -23.22
N GLY A 643 -6.02 -2.01 -24.50
CA GLY A 643 -5.79 -0.82 -25.32
C GLY A 643 -4.49 -0.82 -26.13
N GLU A 644 -3.61 -1.81 -25.99
CA GLU A 644 -2.33 -1.81 -26.72
C GLU A 644 -2.48 -1.95 -28.24
N ASP A 645 -3.48 -2.73 -28.68
CA ASP A 645 -3.76 -3.02 -30.10
C ASP A 645 -4.65 -1.97 -30.76
N LEU A 646 -5.07 -0.93 -30.00
CA LEU A 646 -5.81 0.19 -30.57
C LEU A 646 -4.95 0.92 -31.60
N SER A 647 -5.61 1.47 -32.62
CA SER A 647 -4.95 2.40 -33.54
C SER A 647 -4.45 3.64 -32.80
N GLU A 648 -3.42 4.32 -33.31
CA GLU A 648 -2.94 5.57 -32.70
C GLU A 648 -4.04 6.64 -32.58
N ALA A 649 -4.98 6.66 -33.54
CA ALA A 649 -6.15 7.53 -33.46
C ALA A 649 -7.08 7.14 -32.30
N ASP A 650 -7.32 5.86 -32.08
CA ASP A 650 -8.16 5.36 -30.99
C ASP A 650 -7.52 5.52 -29.61
N LYS A 651 -6.20 5.40 -29.50
CA LYS A 651 -5.46 5.70 -28.26
C LYS A 651 -5.61 7.18 -27.87
N LYS A 652 -5.45 8.08 -28.84
CA LYS A 652 -5.68 9.52 -28.65
C LYS A 652 -7.13 9.83 -28.29
N ALA A 653 -8.07 9.20 -28.99
CA ALA A 653 -9.51 9.36 -28.74
C ALA A 653 -9.88 8.90 -27.32
N LEU A 654 -9.43 7.71 -26.89
CA LEU A 654 -9.63 7.19 -25.54
C LEU A 654 -9.03 8.12 -24.48
N THR A 655 -7.82 8.65 -24.72
CA THR A 655 -7.16 9.63 -23.86
C THR A 655 -7.98 10.92 -23.73
N ALA A 656 -8.56 11.42 -24.82
CA ALA A 656 -9.42 12.59 -24.82
C ALA A 656 -10.72 12.33 -24.05
N PHE A 657 -11.39 11.21 -24.29
CA PHE A 657 -12.64 10.87 -23.60
C PHE A 657 -12.44 10.71 -22.09
N LEU A 658 -11.43 9.96 -21.65
CA LEU A 658 -11.17 9.78 -20.21
C LEU A 658 -10.77 11.09 -19.51
N ALA A 659 -10.33 12.11 -20.24
CA ALA A 659 -10.09 13.44 -19.68
C ALA A 659 -11.38 14.23 -19.36
N THR A 660 -12.52 13.82 -19.92
CA THR A 660 -13.84 14.41 -19.60
C THR A 660 -14.50 13.72 -18.40
N MET A 661 -13.91 12.64 -17.89
CA MET A 661 -14.46 11.77 -16.86
C MET A 661 -14.05 12.12 -15.42
#